data_AF-A0A7J8HA39-F1
#
_entry.id   AF-A0A7J8HA39-F1
#
_cell.length_a   1.000
_cell.length_b   1.000
_cell.length_c   1.000
_cell.angle_alpha   90.00
_cell.angle_beta   90.00
_cell.angle_gamma   90.00
#
_symmetry.space_group_name_H-M   'P 1'
#
loop_
_entity.id
_entity.type
_entity.pdbx_description
1 polymer ?
#
loop_
_entity_poly.entity_id
_entity_poly.type
_entity_poly.pdbx_seq_one_letter_code
_entity_poly.pdbx_strand_id
1 'polypeptide(L)'
;MRGFSHYDRQLRNDILVITTIIAQNPEAPMIECGFTRELILFATFNEVKSQNPLVKGLKLSNSYENFELKKLLFNIIVILCKDLPTVQLLTDGKVVLALLTYVKKPEKHKIIEWSAAQYEELQLHAIATLSSVAPLLIEEYMVCQGNARILSFLEWCETEDSFFSHGNSFHGTGGRGNKFAHMRYTLRLLRAMVYLEDETVNKDLCEKEAIQQLIGIFKNTINKINDKEEAIILEIQSDILLILSGLCENSTSRKEIFGTEGVDIILHVMKIDPKKFQSGLGYNVLLFSTLDSIWCCILACYSSEDYFLEKEGIFLLLDLLALNQKKFCNLILAIMVEFCDNPKTTAHVNAWRGKKSQTAASLLIKLWRKEERELGVKRDKHGVIIDTKKPLFTSFQEEQKIIALPANCPTVAILDVAENIRAKIYAVLDKLDFENLPGLSTEDFITLCIIHRYLDFKIGEIWNEICEEIKLEKLKPVATDKYILEAITTASENVGKMVASLQREMTESQARQDVQNEQKAYAKIQATHKQRELANKSWENFLARTSNAKTLKKAKRLQEKAIEASRHSERPPNAIFHQTDIKGLNTTVPSGRVVAVESTPVRLVGGPLADTDIALKKLPIRGGALQRVKAGKTAAEPKKSVDI
;
A
#
# COMPACT_ATOMS: atom_id res chain seq x y z
N MET A 1 -46.08 44.85 22.97
CA MET A 1 -44.83 45.21 23.67
C MET A 1 -43.71 45.27 22.64
N ARG A 2 -43.12 46.44 22.45
CA ARG A 2 -42.00 46.67 21.53
C ARG A 2 -40.70 46.37 22.30
N GLY A 3 -40.39 45.09 22.49
CA GLY A 3 -39.18 44.62 23.19
C GLY A 3 -37.93 44.98 22.40
N PHE A 4 -37.37 46.15 22.66
CA PHE A 4 -36.18 46.67 21.99
C PHE A 4 -35.02 46.91 22.97
N SER A 5 -35.17 46.54 24.25
CA SER A 5 -34.07 46.68 25.20
C SER A 5 -32.98 45.64 24.92
N HIS A 6 -31.74 45.97 25.25
CA HIS A 6 -30.62 45.03 25.17
C HIS A 6 -30.87 43.78 26.03
N TYR A 7 -31.44 43.97 27.22
CA TYR A 7 -31.79 42.89 28.15
C TYR A 7 -32.78 41.89 27.53
N ASP A 8 -33.82 42.36 26.85
CA ASP A 8 -34.80 41.48 26.20
C ASP A 8 -34.14 40.60 25.11
N ARG A 9 -33.15 41.14 24.40
CA ARG A 9 -32.41 40.37 23.36
C ARG A 9 -31.50 39.32 23.98
N GLN A 10 -30.87 39.62 25.12
CA GLN A 10 -30.07 38.65 25.87
C GLN A 10 -30.96 37.52 26.41
N LEU A 11 -32.05 37.88 27.09
CA LEU A 11 -32.99 36.91 27.65
C LEU A 11 -33.55 35.96 26.58
N ARG A 12 -33.91 36.49 25.40
CA ARG A 12 -34.33 35.67 24.25
C ARG A 12 -33.27 34.63 23.87
N ASN A 13 -32.00 35.03 23.81
CA ASN A 13 -30.91 34.12 23.45
C ASN A 13 -30.69 33.07 24.54
N ASP A 14 -30.76 33.46 25.82
CA ASP A 14 -30.67 32.54 26.96
C ASP A 14 -31.80 31.48 26.92
N ILE A 15 -33.03 31.91 26.63
CA ILE A 15 -34.17 31.01 26.43
C ILE A 15 -33.90 30.03 25.28
N LEU A 16 -33.31 30.49 24.17
CA LEU A 16 -33.02 29.63 23.03
C LEU A 16 -31.90 28.62 23.35
N VAL A 17 -30.90 28.99 24.17
CA VAL A 17 -29.90 28.04 24.68
C VAL A 17 -30.55 26.96 25.54
N ILE A 18 -31.41 27.34 26.49
CA ILE A 18 -32.16 26.38 27.32
C ILE A 18 -33.04 25.48 26.45
N THR A 19 -33.72 26.07 25.47
CA THR A 19 -34.56 25.33 24.50
C THR A 19 -33.73 24.32 23.71
N THR A 20 -32.53 24.71 23.28
CA THR A 20 -31.59 23.84 22.56
C THR A 20 -31.23 22.62 23.42
N ILE A 21 -31.01 22.81 24.72
CA ILE A 21 -30.73 21.70 25.66
C ILE A 21 -31.96 20.80 25.83
N ILE A 22 -33.16 21.38 25.97
CA ILE A 22 -34.41 20.60 26.08
C ILE A 22 -34.64 19.77 24.81
N ALA A 23 -34.44 20.36 23.64
CA ALA A 23 -34.63 19.70 22.35
C ALA A 23 -33.65 18.56 22.09
N GLN A 24 -32.55 18.45 22.86
CA GLN A 24 -31.66 17.28 22.79
C GLN A 24 -32.28 16.02 23.39
N ASN A 25 -33.30 16.16 24.25
CA ASN A 25 -34.06 15.03 24.77
C ASN A 25 -35.13 14.61 23.74
N PRO A 26 -35.06 13.40 23.17
CA PRO A 26 -36.07 12.91 22.21
C PRO A 26 -37.49 12.84 22.79
N GLU A 27 -37.64 12.76 24.11
CA GLU A 27 -38.95 12.73 24.78
C GLU A 27 -39.59 14.11 24.94
N ALA A 28 -38.85 15.20 24.65
CA ALA A 28 -39.39 16.55 24.75
C ALA A 28 -40.41 16.80 23.62
N PRO A 29 -41.67 17.18 23.92
CA PRO A 29 -42.74 17.30 22.92
C PRO A 29 -42.64 18.61 22.10
N MET A 30 -41.49 18.82 21.45
CA MET A 30 -41.15 20.05 20.73
C MET A 30 -42.05 20.28 19.50
N ILE A 31 -42.48 19.20 18.85
CA ILE A 31 -43.34 19.24 17.66
C ILE A 31 -44.80 19.42 18.07
N GLU A 32 -45.27 18.64 19.05
CA GLU A 32 -46.66 18.62 19.52
C GLU A 32 -47.08 19.96 20.12
N CYS A 33 -46.17 20.65 20.82
CA CYS A 33 -46.43 21.99 21.32
C CYS A 33 -46.41 23.08 20.23
N GLY A 34 -46.07 22.73 18.98
CA GLY A 34 -45.98 23.66 17.86
C GLY A 34 -44.72 24.53 17.83
N PHE A 35 -43.86 24.44 18.86
CA PHE A 35 -42.72 25.34 19.02
C PHE A 35 -41.65 25.14 17.95
N THR A 36 -41.44 23.90 17.48
CA THR A 36 -40.58 23.60 16.33
C THR A 36 -40.93 24.44 15.10
N ARG A 37 -42.22 24.62 14.79
CA ARG A 37 -42.68 25.42 13.64
C ARG A 37 -42.32 26.90 13.80
N GLU A 38 -42.42 27.45 15.01
CA GLU A 38 -42.05 28.83 15.30
C GLU A 38 -40.53 29.04 15.22
N LEU A 39 -39.74 28.12 15.77
CA LEU A 39 -38.28 28.16 15.70
C LEU A 39 -37.78 28.13 14.26
N ILE A 40 -38.36 27.27 13.41
CA ILE A 40 -38.06 27.22 11.98
C ILE A 40 -38.41 28.54 11.30
N LEU A 41 -39.59 29.11 11.58
CA LEU A 41 -39.99 30.41 11.05
C LEU A 41 -38.99 31.52 11.44
N PHE A 42 -38.57 31.57 12.71
CA PHE A 42 -37.58 32.55 13.17
C PHE A 42 -36.20 32.30 12.57
N ALA A 43 -35.86 31.07 12.21
CA ALA A 43 -34.61 30.76 11.55
C ALA A 43 -34.57 31.20 10.08
N THR A 44 -35.71 31.27 9.37
CA THR A 44 -35.74 31.51 7.91
C THR A 44 -36.35 32.84 7.47
N PHE A 45 -37.03 33.59 8.35
CA PHE A 45 -37.82 34.77 7.95
C PHE A 45 -37.02 35.92 7.29
N ASN A 46 -35.71 36.00 7.55
CA ASN A 46 -34.85 37.01 6.94
C ASN A 46 -34.57 36.71 5.46
N GLU A 47 -34.44 35.44 5.13
CA GLU A 47 -34.07 34.95 3.80
C GLU A 47 -35.30 34.61 2.96
N VAL A 48 -36.36 34.14 3.62
CA VAL A 48 -37.61 33.70 3.00
C VAL A 48 -38.74 34.63 3.41
N LYS A 49 -39.37 35.27 2.41
CA LYS A 49 -40.53 36.15 2.66
C LYS A 49 -41.67 35.33 3.29
N SER A 50 -42.08 35.74 4.48
CA SER A 50 -43.21 35.15 5.20
C SER A 50 -44.33 36.17 5.37
N GLN A 51 -45.57 35.71 5.23
CA GLN A 51 -46.78 36.49 5.54
C GLN A 51 -47.19 36.35 7.02
N ASN A 52 -46.47 35.53 7.80
CA ASN A 52 -46.83 35.26 9.18
C ASN A 52 -46.77 36.56 10.03
N PRO A 53 -47.85 36.91 10.76
CA PRO A 53 -47.90 38.11 11.58
C PRO A 53 -46.76 38.24 12.61
N LEU A 54 -46.22 37.12 13.11
CA LEU A 54 -45.14 37.11 14.11
C LEU A 54 -43.83 37.72 13.62
N VAL A 55 -43.54 37.59 12.32
CA VAL A 55 -42.32 38.12 11.70
C VAL A 55 -42.59 39.33 10.82
N LYS A 56 -43.87 39.71 10.67
CA LYS A 56 -44.28 40.85 9.85
C LYS A 56 -43.76 42.16 10.47
N GLY A 57 -42.76 42.75 9.84
CA GLY A 57 -42.11 43.99 10.31
C GLY A 57 -40.98 43.77 11.32
N LEU A 58 -40.63 42.51 11.61
CA LEU A 58 -39.41 42.18 12.36
C LEU A 58 -38.19 42.40 11.45
N LYS A 59 -37.21 43.17 11.91
CA LYS A 59 -35.91 43.33 11.25
C LYS A 59 -34.81 43.09 12.26
N LEU A 60 -33.82 42.26 11.90
CA LEU A 60 -32.63 42.10 12.73
C LEU A 60 -31.70 43.30 12.50
N SER A 61 -31.48 44.08 13.55
CA SER A 61 -30.40 45.06 13.55
C SER A 61 -29.03 44.36 13.65
N ASN A 62 -27.96 45.02 13.20
CA ASN A 62 -26.56 44.59 13.36
C ASN A 62 -26.06 44.67 14.82
N SER A 63 -26.82 44.11 15.77
CA SER A 63 -26.38 43.98 17.16
C SER A 63 -25.80 42.58 17.39
N TYR A 64 -24.86 42.49 18.33
CA TYR A 64 -24.21 41.23 18.66
C TYR A 64 -25.22 40.16 19.10
N GLU A 65 -26.27 40.53 19.84
CA GLU A 65 -27.30 39.59 20.30
C GLU A 65 -28.13 39.02 19.14
N ASN A 66 -28.37 39.79 18.08
CA ASN A 66 -29.09 39.28 16.90
C ASN A 66 -28.21 38.36 16.04
N PHE A 67 -26.90 38.62 16.00
CA PHE A 67 -25.93 37.72 15.38
C PHE A 67 -25.90 36.37 16.12
N GLU A 68 -25.79 36.40 17.45
CA GLU A 68 -25.83 35.18 18.27
C GLU A 68 -27.18 34.46 18.18
N LEU A 69 -28.31 35.19 18.12
CA LEU A 69 -29.61 34.58 17.87
C LEU A 69 -29.59 33.75 16.58
N LYS A 70 -29.07 34.30 15.48
CA LYS A 70 -29.05 33.62 14.19
C LYS A 70 -28.23 32.33 14.23
N LYS A 71 -27.07 32.36 14.91
CA LYS A 71 -26.25 31.16 15.15
C LYS A 71 -26.98 30.11 15.99
N LEU A 72 -27.64 30.52 17.07
CA LEU A 72 -28.41 29.61 17.92
C LEU A 72 -29.59 28.98 17.16
N LEU A 73 -30.23 29.74 16.27
CA LEU A 73 -31.30 29.23 15.41
C LEU A 73 -30.80 28.20 14.39
N PHE A 74 -29.59 28.38 13.84
CA PHE A 74 -28.96 27.37 12.99
C PHE A 74 -28.60 26.10 13.78
N ASN A 75 -28.05 26.26 14.99
CA ASN A 75 -27.73 25.14 15.88
C ASN A 75 -28.97 24.30 16.24
N ILE A 76 -30.07 24.95 16.62
CA ILE A 76 -31.28 24.22 17.03
C ILE A 76 -31.90 23.47 15.85
N ILE A 77 -31.82 24.00 14.61
CA ILE A 77 -32.26 23.27 13.40
C ILE A 77 -31.52 21.93 13.29
N VAL A 78 -30.21 21.89 13.53
CA VAL A 78 -29.41 20.65 13.45
C VAL A 78 -29.85 19.62 14.49
N ILE A 79 -30.37 20.06 15.64
CA ILE A 79 -30.91 19.17 16.68
C ILE A 79 -32.29 18.66 16.26
N LEU A 80 -33.16 19.57 15.84
CA LEU A 80 -34.54 19.26 15.48
C LEU A 80 -34.64 18.36 14.25
N CYS A 81 -33.71 18.47 13.28
CA CYS A 81 -33.72 17.64 12.09
C CYS A 81 -33.36 16.16 12.34
N LYS A 82 -32.91 15.80 13.55
CA LYS A 82 -32.68 14.40 13.92
C LYS A 82 -33.98 13.62 14.09
N ASP A 83 -35.11 14.31 14.30
CA ASP A 83 -36.41 13.69 14.43
C ASP A 83 -37.17 13.73 13.10
N LEU A 84 -37.53 12.56 12.59
CA LEU A 84 -38.10 12.39 11.24
C LEU A 84 -39.40 13.18 11.00
N PRO A 85 -40.35 13.30 11.94
CA PRO A 85 -41.55 14.12 11.77
C PRO A 85 -41.27 15.62 11.55
N THR A 86 -40.07 16.10 11.93
CA THR A 86 -39.66 17.49 11.69
C THR A 86 -39.42 17.79 10.21
N VAL A 87 -39.17 16.78 9.37
CA VAL A 87 -38.85 16.94 7.94
C VAL A 87 -39.91 17.78 7.22
N GLN A 88 -41.21 17.49 7.41
CA GLN A 88 -42.28 18.27 6.79
C GLN A 88 -42.26 19.74 7.22
N LEU A 89 -41.96 20.02 8.48
CA LEU A 89 -41.89 21.39 8.99
C LEU A 89 -40.69 22.15 8.41
N LEU A 90 -39.57 21.46 8.17
CA LEU A 90 -38.39 22.04 7.52
C LEU A 90 -38.65 22.34 6.04
N THR A 91 -39.38 21.46 5.34
CA THR A 91 -39.86 21.66 3.97
C THR A 91 -40.78 22.89 3.88
N ASP A 92 -41.84 22.91 4.69
CA ASP A 92 -42.80 24.02 4.76
C ASP A 92 -42.09 25.36 5.09
N GLY A 93 -41.10 25.31 5.98
CA GLY A 93 -40.28 26.44 6.40
C GLY A 93 -39.24 26.91 5.38
N LYS A 94 -39.08 26.19 4.26
CA LYS A 94 -38.10 26.45 3.18
C LYS A 94 -36.67 26.60 3.71
N VAL A 95 -36.30 25.74 4.66
CA VAL A 95 -35.00 25.83 5.36
C VAL A 95 -33.82 25.69 4.42
N VAL A 96 -33.88 24.76 3.47
CA VAL A 96 -32.81 24.55 2.47
C VAL A 96 -32.60 25.81 1.63
N LEU A 97 -33.68 26.40 1.12
CA LEU A 97 -33.62 27.65 0.35
C LEU A 97 -33.01 28.79 1.17
N ALA A 98 -33.44 28.94 2.43
CA ALA A 98 -32.94 29.98 3.33
C ALA A 98 -31.43 29.85 3.56
N LEU A 99 -30.95 28.64 3.88
CA LEU A 99 -29.53 28.40 4.12
C LEU A 99 -28.69 28.54 2.83
N LEU A 100 -29.20 28.09 1.68
CA LEU A 100 -28.53 28.25 0.38
C LEU A 100 -28.37 29.73 -0.04
N THR A 101 -29.07 30.68 0.60
CA THR A 101 -28.83 32.12 0.35
C THR A 101 -27.45 32.59 0.83
N TYR A 102 -26.84 31.86 1.77
CA TYR A 102 -25.50 32.10 2.28
C TYR A 102 -24.42 31.43 1.42
N VAL A 103 -24.75 30.42 0.60
CA VAL A 103 -23.78 29.69 -0.24
C VAL A 103 -23.53 30.43 -1.55
N LYS A 104 -22.80 31.56 -1.46
CA LYS A 104 -22.42 32.41 -2.60
C LYS A 104 -21.21 33.29 -2.26
N LYS A 105 -20.49 33.73 -3.29
CA LYS A 105 -19.40 34.71 -3.15
C LYS A 105 -19.90 35.95 -2.39
N PRO A 106 -19.20 36.43 -1.33
CA PRO A 106 -19.57 37.65 -0.64
C PRO A 106 -19.52 38.86 -1.60
N GLU A 107 -20.65 39.52 -1.81
CA GLU A 107 -20.73 40.72 -2.63
C GLU A 107 -20.40 41.96 -1.79
N LYS A 108 -19.40 42.76 -2.21
CA LYS A 108 -18.93 43.96 -1.48
C LYS A 108 -19.96 45.11 -1.41
N HIS A 109 -21.09 45.05 -2.13
CA HIS A 109 -21.95 46.22 -2.41
C HIS A 109 -23.45 46.05 -2.11
N LYS A 110 -23.91 44.92 -1.56
CA LYS A 110 -25.27 44.86 -0.99
C LYS A 110 -25.19 45.42 0.43
N ILE A 111 -26.17 46.21 0.85
CA ILE A 111 -26.29 46.78 2.21
C ILE A 111 -26.17 45.61 3.20
N ILE A 112 -24.97 45.38 3.74
CA ILE A 112 -24.70 44.22 4.59
C ILE A 112 -25.18 44.61 5.98
N GLU A 113 -26.22 43.93 6.47
CA GLU A 113 -26.68 44.05 7.86
C GLU A 113 -25.66 43.48 8.87
N TRP A 114 -24.57 42.87 8.40
CA TRP A 114 -23.54 42.22 9.21
C TRP A 114 -22.14 42.73 8.85
N SER A 115 -21.20 42.70 9.80
CA SER A 115 -19.77 42.90 9.45
C SER A 115 -19.24 41.74 8.61
N ALA A 116 -18.12 41.94 7.90
CA ALA A 116 -17.50 40.88 7.10
C ALA A 116 -17.17 39.62 7.92
N ALA A 117 -16.69 39.78 9.15
CA ALA A 117 -16.40 38.69 10.08
C ALA A 117 -17.66 37.93 10.52
N GLN A 118 -18.74 38.66 10.84
CA GLN A 118 -20.02 38.04 11.21
C GLN A 118 -20.65 37.30 10.02
N TYR A 119 -20.58 37.88 8.82
CA TYR A 119 -21.10 37.23 7.62
C TYR A 119 -20.33 35.94 7.30
N GLU A 120 -19.00 35.96 7.40
CA GLU A 120 -18.15 34.75 7.26
C GLU A 120 -18.59 33.65 8.24
N GLU A 121 -18.78 33.98 9.51
CA GLU A 121 -19.21 32.99 10.50
C GLU A 121 -20.62 32.45 10.25
N LEU A 122 -21.59 33.31 9.90
CA LEU A 122 -22.94 32.87 9.53
C LEU A 122 -22.93 32.00 8.26
N GLN A 123 -22.08 32.35 7.28
CA GLN A 123 -21.93 31.58 6.04
C GLN A 123 -21.40 30.18 6.32
N LEU A 124 -20.32 30.06 7.10
CA LEU A 124 -19.75 28.76 7.49
C LEU A 124 -20.74 27.93 8.32
N HIS A 125 -21.45 28.56 9.26
CA HIS A 125 -22.47 27.89 10.07
C HIS A 125 -23.64 27.41 9.19
N ALA A 126 -24.13 28.24 8.27
CA ALA A 126 -25.22 27.86 7.36
C ALA A 126 -24.85 26.65 6.48
N ILE A 127 -23.61 26.59 5.97
CA ILE A 127 -23.13 25.42 5.21
C ILE A 127 -23.06 24.18 6.12
N ALA A 128 -22.56 24.33 7.35
CA ALA A 128 -22.53 23.23 8.31
C ALA A 128 -23.93 22.71 8.65
N THR A 129 -24.91 23.60 8.85
CA THR A 129 -26.32 23.23 9.06
C THR A 129 -26.91 22.55 7.83
N LEU A 130 -26.59 23.04 6.62
CA LEU A 130 -27.00 22.36 5.37
C LEU A 130 -26.49 20.94 5.31
N SER A 131 -25.26 20.64 5.75
CA SER A 131 -24.71 19.27 5.75
C SER A 131 -25.55 18.29 6.56
N SER A 132 -26.33 18.75 7.54
CA SER A 132 -27.24 17.92 8.34
C SER A 132 -28.66 17.88 7.77
N VAL A 133 -29.12 18.98 7.18
CA VAL A 133 -30.53 19.15 6.79
C VAL A 133 -30.79 18.76 5.32
N ALA A 134 -29.88 19.08 4.41
CA ALA A 134 -30.05 18.81 2.98
C ALA A 134 -30.20 17.31 2.66
N PRO A 135 -29.47 16.37 3.32
CA PRO A 135 -29.65 14.94 3.06
C PRO A 135 -31.05 14.40 3.40
N LEU A 136 -31.79 15.08 4.27
CA LEU A 136 -33.17 14.73 4.63
C LEU A 136 -34.21 15.38 3.69
N LEU A 137 -33.79 16.34 2.87
CA LEU A 137 -34.63 17.22 2.06
C LEU A 137 -34.13 17.28 0.61
N ILE A 138 -33.89 16.11 0.02
CA ILE A 138 -33.27 15.95 -1.30
C ILE A 138 -34.07 16.69 -2.38
N GLU A 139 -35.40 16.55 -2.38
CA GLU A 139 -36.27 17.21 -3.37
C GLU A 139 -36.12 18.74 -3.34
N GLU A 140 -36.20 19.34 -2.15
CA GLU A 140 -36.04 20.80 -1.97
C GLU A 140 -34.63 21.27 -2.35
N TYR A 141 -33.62 20.46 -2.02
CA TYR A 141 -32.23 20.72 -2.40
C TYR A 141 -32.06 20.74 -3.93
N MET A 142 -32.64 19.77 -4.64
CA MET A 142 -32.58 19.70 -6.09
C MET A 142 -33.38 20.82 -6.77
N VAL A 143 -34.58 21.14 -6.28
CA VAL A 143 -35.38 22.28 -6.75
C VAL A 143 -34.63 23.60 -6.59
N CYS A 144 -33.84 23.74 -5.53
CA CYS A 144 -33.00 24.92 -5.28
C CYS A 144 -31.70 24.95 -6.11
N GLN A 145 -31.47 23.97 -6.99
CA GLN A 145 -30.22 23.77 -7.74
C GLN A 145 -29.00 23.65 -6.81
N GLY A 146 -29.15 22.89 -5.71
CA GLY A 146 -28.13 22.74 -4.68
C GLY A 146 -26.75 22.37 -5.22
N ASN A 147 -26.67 21.33 -6.07
CA ASN A 147 -25.42 20.89 -6.68
C ASN A 147 -24.70 22.02 -7.42
N ALA A 148 -25.40 22.72 -8.31
CA ALA A 148 -24.82 23.82 -9.08
C ALA A 148 -24.29 24.94 -8.17
N ARG A 149 -25.03 25.32 -7.13
CA ARG A 149 -24.60 26.37 -6.19
C ARG A 149 -23.36 25.96 -5.40
N ILE A 150 -23.30 24.71 -4.96
CA ILE A 150 -22.14 24.17 -4.23
C ILE A 150 -20.90 24.15 -5.12
N LEU A 151 -21.01 23.63 -6.35
CA LEU A 151 -19.89 23.53 -7.27
C LEU A 151 -19.37 24.93 -7.67
N SER A 152 -20.26 25.90 -7.93
CA SER A 152 -19.86 27.30 -8.15
C SER A 152 -19.24 27.94 -6.91
N PHE A 153 -19.66 27.55 -5.71
CA PHE A 153 -19.06 28.04 -4.47
C PHE A 153 -17.68 27.43 -4.21
N LEU A 154 -17.46 26.16 -4.57
CA LEU A 154 -16.14 25.51 -4.56
C LEU A 154 -15.19 26.19 -5.56
N GLU A 155 -15.66 26.51 -6.76
CA GLU A 155 -14.89 27.27 -7.75
C GLU A 155 -14.42 28.62 -7.17
N TRP A 156 -15.30 29.34 -6.47
CA TRP A 156 -14.88 30.57 -5.77
C TRP A 156 -13.86 30.31 -4.65
N CYS A 157 -13.95 29.19 -3.94
CA CYS A 157 -12.97 28.82 -2.91
C CYS A 157 -11.58 28.54 -3.50
N GLU A 158 -11.53 28.09 -4.75
CA GLU A 158 -10.29 27.81 -5.47
C GLU A 158 -9.56 29.07 -5.98
N THR A 159 -10.30 30.15 -6.29
CA THR A 159 -9.70 31.36 -6.88
C THR A 159 -8.65 32.00 -5.95
N GLU A 160 -7.56 32.50 -6.55
CA GLU A 160 -6.45 33.16 -5.85
C GLU A 160 -6.79 34.55 -5.28
N ASP A 161 -8.02 35.04 -5.48
CA ASP A 161 -8.49 36.32 -4.93
C ASP A 161 -8.19 36.40 -3.42
N SER A 162 -7.50 37.47 -3.00
CA SER A 162 -7.21 37.71 -1.59
C SER A 162 -8.50 37.83 -0.79
N PHE A 163 -8.73 36.84 0.08
CA PHE A 163 -9.87 36.81 1.00
C PHE A 163 -9.34 36.91 2.42
N PHE A 164 -9.62 38.04 3.06
CA PHE A 164 -9.26 38.28 4.46
C PHE A 164 -10.30 37.64 5.37
N SER A 165 -10.32 36.30 5.40
CA SER A 165 -11.03 35.54 6.42
C SER A 165 -10.43 35.81 7.80
N HIS A 166 -11.29 35.97 8.78
CA HIS A 166 -10.91 36.27 10.15
C HIS A 166 -10.50 35.01 10.90
N GLY A 167 -11.13 33.86 10.59
CA GLY A 167 -10.76 32.54 11.11
C GLY A 167 -10.83 32.38 12.64
N ASN A 168 -11.49 33.32 13.34
CA ASN A 168 -11.58 33.34 14.80
C ASN A 168 -12.82 32.58 15.33
N SER A 169 -13.71 32.12 14.45
CA SER A 169 -14.92 31.39 14.81
C SER A 169 -14.68 29.88 14.84
N PHE A 170 -15.54 29.14 15.55
CA PHE A 170 -15.46 27.68 15.63
C PHE A 170 -15.37 27.03 14.23
N HIS A 171 -16.28 27.39 13.33
CA HIS A 171 -16.28 26.91 11.95
C HIS A 171 -15.20 27.56 11.06
N GLY A 172 -14.61 28.69 11.47
CA GLY A 172 -13.54 29.39 10.74
C GLY A 172 -12.12 28.89 11.04
N THR A 173 -11.96 27.92 11.93
CA THR A 173 -10.66 27.43 12.41
C THR A 173 -9.73 27.04 11.25
N GLY A 174 -8.52 27.62 11.24
CA GLY A 174 -7.47 27.45 10.23
C GLY A 174 -7.83 27.94 8.82
N GLY A 175 -8.92 28.70 8.71
CA GLY A 175 -9.29 29.43 7.51
C GLY A 175 -8.66 30.82 7.41
N ARG A 176 -7.93 31.32 8.42
CA ARG A 176 -7.49 32.73 8.49
C ARG A 176 -6.57 33.13 7.34
N GLY A 177 -6.96 34.17 6.59
CA GLY A 177 -6.25 34.64 5.40
C GLY A 177 -6.40 33.77 4.15
N ASN A 178 -7.22 32.72 4.20
CA ASN A 178 -7.48 31.79 3.10
C ASN A 178 -8.98 31.40 3.02
N LYS A 179 -9.35 30.52 2.08
CA LYS A 179 -10.73 30.03 1.92
C LYS A 179 -10.92 28.56 2.32
N PHE A 180 -9.95 27.95 3.01
CA PHE A 180 -9.97 26.52 3.34
C PHE A 180 -11.12 26.14 4.28
N ALA A 181 -11.51 27.01 5.22
CA ALA A 181 -12.70 26.76 6.04
C ALA A 181 -13.95 26.62 5.17
N HIS A 182 -14.16 27.52 4.20
CA HIS A 182 -15.30 27.45 3.27
C HIS A 182 -15.25 26.18 2.43
N MET A 183 -14.08 25.86 1.87
CA MET A 183 -13.87 24.66 1.07
C MET A 183 -14.20 23.39 1.87
N ARG A 184 -13.67 23.28 3.09
CA ARG A 184 -13.90 22.15 4.01
C ARG A 184 -15.40 21.92 4.29
N TYR A 185 -16.14 22.95 4.69
CA TYR A 185 -17.56 22.79 4.97
C TYR A 185 -18.39 22.51 3.71
N THR A 186 -17.98 23.06 2.58
CA THR A 186 -18.66 22.82 1.30
C THR A 186 -18.45 21.37 0.83
N LEU A 187 -17.23 20.83 0.97
CA LEU A 187 -16.93 19.43 0.71
C LEU A 187 -17.66 18.50 1.69
N ARG A 188 -17.79 18.85 2.97
CA ARG A 188 -18.59 18.07 3.93
C ARG A 188 -20.06 17.98 3.53
N LEU A 189 -20.66 19.08 3.05
CA LEU A 189 -22.01 19.06 2.50
C LEU A 189 -22.07 18.17 1.25
N LEU A 190 -21.15 18.33 0.31
CA LEU A 190 -21.11 17.51 -0.90
C LEU A 190 -20.97 16.02 -0.58
N ARG A 191 -20.09 15.66 0.37
CA ARG A 191 -19.92 14.29 0.85
C ARG A 191 -21.20 13.74 1.48
N ALA A 192 -21.88 14.53 2.31
CA ALA A 192 -23.14 14.14 2.92
C ALA A 192 -24.24 13.87 1.87
N MET A 193 -24.25 14.60 0.77
CA MET A 193 -25.18 14.37 -0.34
C MET A 193 -24.82 13.12 -1.15
N VAL A 194 -23.53 12.91 -1.46
CA VAL A 194 -23.06 11.76 -2.25
C VAL A 194 -23.26 10.43 -1.51
N TYR A 195 -23.05 10.42 -0.19
CA TYR A 195 -23.24 9.24 0.67
C TYR A 195 -24.70 8.78 0.81
N LEU A 196 -25.67 9.53 0.27
CA LEU A 196 -27.06 9.07 0.19
C LEU A 196 -27.25 7.99 -0.88
N GLU A 197 -26.27 7.82 -1.78
CA GLU A 197 -26.36 6.92 -2.93
C GLU A 197 -27.57 7.23 -3.84
N ASP A 198 -28.07 8.48 -3.78
CA ASP A 198 -29.18 8.93 -4.63
C ASP A 198 -28.66 9.21 -6.06
N GLU A 199 -29.12 8.39 -7.00
CA GLU A 199 -28.67 8.47 -8.39
C GLU A 199 -29.10 9.76 -9.10
N THR A 200 -30.18 10.43 -8.66
CA THR A 200 -30.58 11.71 -9.25
C THR A 200 -29.58 12.81 -8.89
N VAL A 201 -29.16 12.85 -7.62
CA VAL A 201 -28.15 13.77 -7.12
C VAL A 201 -26.78 13.48 -7.75
N ASN A 202 -26.35 12.22 -7.73
CA ASN A 202 -25.03 11.81 -8.21
C ASN A 202 -24.88 11.99 -9.73
N LYS A 203 -25.91 11.66 -10.51
CA LYS A 203 -25.91 11.91 -11.96
C LYS A 203 -25.84 13.40 -12.27
N ASP A 204 -26.63 14.23 -11.59
CA ASP A 204 -26.63 15.68 -11.78
C ASP A 204 -25.28 16.32 -11.42
N LEU A 205 -24.57 15.80 -10.42
CA LEU A 205 -23.19 16.19 -10.07
C LEU A 205 -22.20 15.81 -11.18
N CYS A 206 -22.26 14.59 -11.69
CA CYS A 206 -21.37 14.13 -12.76
C CYS A 206 -21.59 14.92 -14.06
N GLU A 207 -22.84 15.23 -14.42
CA GLU A 207 -23.17 16.08 -15.57
C GLU A 207 -22.62 17.51 -15.45
N LYS A 208 -22.35 17.97 -14.22
CA LYS A 208 -21.72 19.26 -13.91
C LYS A 208 -20.22 19.17 -13.69
N GLU A 209 -19.59 18.09 -14.16
CA GLU A 209 -18.12 17.90 -14.12
C GLU A 209 -17.54 17.92 -12.70
N ALA A 210 -18.33 17.51 -11.69
CA ALA A 210 -17.88 17.50 -10.30
C ALA A 210 -16.61 16.67 -10.10
N ILE A 211 -16.46 15.54 -10.80
CA ILE A 211 -15.28 14.67 -10.72
C ILE A 211 -14.02 15.45 -11.14
N GLN A 212 -14.05 16.10 -12.31
CA GLN A 212 -12.92 16.85 -12.83
C GLN A 212 -12.60 18.07 -11.96
N GLN A 213 -13.63 18.78 -11.48
CA GLN A 213 -13.43 19.90 -10.56
C GLN A 213 -12.73 19.45 -9.28
N LEU A 214 -13.17 18.34 -8.67
CA LEU A 214 -12.60 17.81 -7.44
C LEU A 214 -11.15 17.34 -7.63
N ILE A 215 -10.83 16.68 -8.76
CA ILE A 215 -9.45 16.33 -9.12
C ILE A 215 -8.58 17.59 -9.26
N GLY A 216 -9.10 18.64 -9.91
CA GLY A 216 -8.41 19.93 -10.05
C GLY A 216 -8.10 20.58 -8.69
N ILE A 217 -9.10 20.66 -7.81
CA ILE A 217 -8.93 21.18 -6.45
C ILE A 217 -7.88 20.35 -5.69
N PHE A 218 -7.94 19.02 -5.79
CA PHE A 218 -6.97 18.15 -5.14
C PHE A 218 -5.54 18.47 -5.58
N LYS A 219 -5.30 18.54 -6.90
CA LYS A 219 -3.98 18.89 -7.47
C LYS A 219 -3.47 20.24 -6.98
N ASN A 220 -4.35 21.23 -6.85
CA ASN A 220 -4.01 22.55 -6.33
C ASN A 220 -3.65 22.54 -4.83
N THR A 221 -4.24 21.65 -4.03
CA THR A 221 -3.90 21.51 -2.61
C THR A 221 -2.56 20.82 -2.37
N ILE A 222 -2.14 19.90 -3.26
CA ILE A 222 -0.83 19.21 -3.18
C ILE A 222 0.32 20.24 -3.11
N ASN A 223 0.23 21.30 -3.92
CA ASN A 223 1.29 22.29 -4.06
C ASN A 223 1.32 23.35 -2.93
N LYS A 224 0.35 23.34 -2.00
CA LYS A 224 0.15 24.38 -0.99
C LYS A 224 0.55 23.96 0.43
N ILE A 225 1.28 22.86 0.61
CA ILE A 225 1.62 22.34 1.95
C ILE A 225 2.57 23.32 2.68
N ASN A 226 1.98 24.10 3.59
CA ASN A 226 2.67 24.91 4.59
C ASN A 226 2.39 24.28 5.97
N ASP A 227 3.40 24.18 6.84
CA ASP A 227 3.33 23.42 8.10
C ASP A 227 2.17 23.85 9.03
N LYS A 228 1.66 25.07 8.89
CA LYS A 228 0.57 25.62 9.73
C LYS A 228 -0.84 25.18 9.31
N GLU A 229 -1.02 24.79 8.06
CA GLU A 229 -2.35 24.48 7.47
C GLU A 229 -2.47 23.01 7.04
N GLU A 230 -1.41 22.22 7.28
CA GLU A 230 -1.27 20.83 6.85
C GLU A 230 -2.47 19.95 7.25
N ALA A 231 -2.94 20.02 8.50
CA ALA A 231 -4.05 19.20 8.98
C ALA A 231 -5.38 19.47 8.22
N ILE A 232 -5.67 20.73 7.89
CA ILE A 232 -6.90 21.09 7.17
C ILE A 232 -6.80 20.69 5.70
N ILE A 233 -5.63 20.85 5.10
CA ILE A 233 -5.37 20.41 3.73
C ILE A 233 -5.55 18.88 3.62
N LEU A 234 -5.02 18.11 4.57
CA LEU A 234 -5.21 16.66 4.61
C LEU A 234 -6.67 16.26 4.76
N GLU A 235 -7.45 17.00 5.55
CA GLU A 235 -8.90 16.78 5.67
C GLU A 235 -9.64 17.09 4.35
N ILE A 236 -9.33 18.22 3.71
CA ILE A 236 -9.88 18.59 2.40
C ILE A 236 -9.58 17.50 1.36
N GLN A 237 -8.33 17.04 1.31
CA GLN A 237 -7.89 15.96 0.41
C GLN A 237 -8.64 14.66 0.69
N SER A 238 -8.80 14.29 1.97
CA SER A 238 -9.53 13.09 2.37
C SER A 238 -11.00 13.17 1.96
N ASP A 239 -11.67 14.30 2.23
CA ASP A 239 -13.07 14.53 1.85
C ASP A 239 -13.26 14.47 0.33
N ILE A 240 -12.34 15.05 -0.45
CA ILE A 240 -12.36 14.95 -1.93
C ILE A 240 -12.31 13.49 -2.38
N LEU A 241 -11.37 12.70 -1.86
CA LEU A 241 -11.23 11.28 -2.23
C LEU A 241 -12.48 10.47 -1.85
N LEU A 242 -13.07 10.71 -0.67
CA LEU A 242 -14.31 10.04 -0.27
C LEU A 242 -15.50 10.41 -1.17
N ILE A 243 -15.61 11.68 -1.59
CA ILE A 243 -16.64 12.10 -2.55
C ILE A 243 -16.43 11.42 -3.90
N LEU A 244 -15.20 11.40 -4.40
CA LEU A 244 -14.86 10.74 -5.67
C LEU A 244 -15.17 9.24 -5.61
N SER A 245 -14.89 8.60 -4.48
CA SER A 245 -15.18 7.18 -4.22
C SER A 245 -16.68 6.92 -4.31
N GLY A 246 -17.50 7.66 -3.56
CA GLY A 246 -18.95 7.51 -3.60
C GLY A 246 -19.59 7.85 -4.95
N LEU A 247 -19.01 8.79 -5.72
CA LEU A 247 -19.47 9.07 -7.08
C LEU A 247 -19.14 7.92 -8.05
N CYS A 248 -17.94 7.34 -7.97
CA CYS A 248 -17.46 6.32 -8.91
C CYS A 248 -17.90 4.89 -8.57
N GLU A 249 -18.33 4.66 -7.32
CA GLU A 249 -18.78 3.36 -6.86
C GLU A 249 -19.87 2.78 -7.78
N ASN A 250 -19.71 1.51 -8.15
CA ASN A 250 -20.63 0.77 -9.04
C ASN A 250 -20.90 1.37 -10.43
N SER A 251 -20.13 2.38 -10.89
CA SER A 251 -20.38 3.06 -12.17
C SER A 251 -19.14 3.14 -13.06
N THR A 252 -19.06 2.25 -14.06
CA THR A 252 -17.92 2.20 -15.00
C THR A 252 -17.70 3.51 -15.75
N SER A 253 -18.77 4.20 -16.17
CA SER A 253 -18.66 5.47 -16.90
C SER A 253 -18.06 6.58 -16.04
N ARG A 254 -18.39 6.63 -14.74
CA ARG A 254 -17.80 7.60 -13.81
C ARG A 254 -16.34 7.28 -13.49
N LYS A 255 -15.97 5.99 -13.44
CA LYS A 255 -14.56 5.55 -13.34
C LYS A 255 -13.74 5.94 -14.56
N GLU A 256 -14.31 5.87 -15.77
CA GLU A 256 -13.65 6.36 -16.99
C GLU A 256 -13.44 7.88 -16.95
N ILE A 257 -14.39 8.63 -16.41
CA ILE A 257 -14.27 10.08 -16.19
C ILE A 257 -13.17 10.40 -15.17
N PHE A 258 -13.05 9.61 -14.10
CA PHE A 258 -11.95 9.74 -13.12
C PHE A 258 -10.59 9.62 -13.81
N GLY A 259 -10.44 8.62 -14.68
CA GLY A 259 -9.38 8.52 -15.68
C GLY A 259 -7.95 8.59 -15.11
N THR A 260 -6.99 8.87 -16.00
CA THR A 260 -5.56 8.91 -15.65
C THR A 260 -5.21 10.02 -14.66
N GLU A 261 -5.90 11.17 -14.78
CA GLU A 261 -5.70 12.32 -13.91
C GLU A 261 -6.07 12.01 -12.45
N GLY A 262 -7.14 11.23 -12.25
CA GLY A 262 -7.55 10.70 -10.95
C GLY A 262 -6.56 9.66 -10.43
N VAL A 263 -6.08 8.77 -11.28
CA VAL A 263 -5.05 7.79 -10.89
C VAL A 263 -3.75 8.49 -10.44
N ASP A 264 -3.35 9.57 -11.10
CA ASP A 264 -2.15 10.33 -10.73
C ASP A 264 -2.23 10.96 -9.33
N ILE A 265 -3.41 11.44 -8.89
CA ILE A 265 -3.56 11.98 -7.53
C ILE A 265 -3.48 10.86 -6.47
N ILE A 266 -4.01 9.67 -6.77
CA ILE A 266 -3.89 8.49 -5.89
C ILE A 266 -2.43 8.09 -5.74
N LEU A 267 -1.72 7.96 -6.85
CA LEU A 267 -0.29 7.62 -6.86
C LEU A 267 0.56 8.66 -6.12
N HIS A 268 0.19 9.94 -6.18
CA HIS A 268 0.87 10.99 -5.42
C HIS A 268 0.75 10.75 -3.92
N VAL A 269 -0.46 10.48 -3.41
CA VAL A 269 -0.69 10.24 -1.98
C VAL A 269 0.02 8.97 -1.51
N MET A 270 0.01 7.91 -2.33
CA MET A 270 0.69 6.65 -1.99
C MET A 270 2.20 6.78 -1.86
N LYS A 271 2.81 7.81 -2.47
CA LYS A 271 4.25 8.11 -2.36
C LYS A 271 4.64 8.89 -1.11
N ILE A 272 3.68 9.29 -0.27
CA ILE A 272 3.95 9.99 0.99
C ILE A 272 4.79 9.12 1.92
N ASP A 273 5.78 9.72 2.60
CA ASP A 273 6.64 9.00 3.56
C ASP A 273 5.81 8.30 4.64
N PRO A 274 5.92 6.95 4.76
CA PRO A 274 5.20 6.18 5.77
C PRO A 274 5.37 6.64 7.22
N LYS A 275 6.45 7.36 7.54
CA LYS A 275 6.66 7.93 8.88
C LYS A 275 5.60 8.97 9.25
N LYS A 276 5.02 9.66 8.26
CA LYS A 276 4.00 10.69 8.48
C LYS A 276 2.67 10.11 8.97
N PHE A 277 2.39 8.82 8.75
CA PHE A 277 1.20 8.15 9.27
C PHE A 277 1.09 8.19 10.80
N GLN A 278 2.21 8.35 11.51
CA GLN A 278 2.24 8.45 12.98
C GLN A 278 2.20 9.91 13.51
N SER A 279 2.12 10.91 12.63
CA SER A 279 2.18 12.33 13.02
C SER A 279 0.93 12.85 13.76
N GLY A 280 -0.20 12.15 13.65
CA GLY A 280 -1.48 12.60 14.21
C GLY A 280 -2.18 13.71 13.41
N LEU A 281 -1.61 14.18 12.29
CA LEU A 281 -2.14 15.30 11.49
C LEU A 281 -3.28 14.91 10.53
N GLY A 282 -3.58 13.61 10.38
CA GLY A 282 -4.66 13.12 9.48
C GLY A 282 -4.19 12.25 8.32
N TYR A 283 -2.88 12.02 8.16
CA TYR A 283 -2.34 11.17 7.09
C TYR A 283 -2.92 9.74 7.03
N ASN A 284 -3.34 9.17 8.16
CA ASN A 284 -4.01 7.87 8.18
C ASN A 284 -5.39 7.93 7.52
N VAL A 285 -6.14 9.01 7.75
CA VAL A 285 -7.47 9.22 7.15
C VAL A 285 -7.32 9.42 5.64
N LEU A 286 -6.31 10.19 5.23
CA LEU A 286 -5.99 10.36 3.82
C LEU A 286 -5.63 9.03 3.16
N LEU A 287 -4.81 8.19 3.81
CA LEU A 287 -4.47 6.87 3.28
C LEU A 287 -5.69 5.95 3.19
N PHE A 288 -6.58 5.93 4.19
CA PHE A 288 -7.83 5.17 4.11
C PHE A 288 -8.69 5.63 2.94
N SER A 289 -8.88 6.95 2.80
CA SER A 289 -9.64 7.54 1.69
C SER A 289 -9.00 7.21 0.33
N THR A 290 -7.67 7.10 0.28
CA THR A 290 -6.94 6.69 -0.93
C THR A 290 -7.16 5.23 -1.28
N LEU A 291 -7.10 4.33 -0.29
CA LEU A 291 -7.36 2.91 -0.50
C LEU A 291 -8.83 2.66 -0.91
N ASP A 292 -9.76 3.40 -0.31
CA ASP A 292 -11.18 3.42 -0.69
C ASP A 292 -11.35 3.92 -2.13
N SER A 293 -10.68 5.00 -2.52
CA SER A 293 -10.70 5.46 -3.92
C SER A 293 -10.06 4.49 -4.91
N ILE A 294 -9.05 3.70 -4.52
CA ILE A 294 -8.54 2.63 -5.39
C ILE A 294 -9.64 1.59 -5.61
N TRP A 295 -10.35 1.20 -4.56
CA TRP A 295 -11.47 0.26 -4.63
C TRP A 295 -12.62 0.78 -5.49
N CYS A 296 -13.11 1.99 -5.19
CA CYS A 296 -14.30 2.53 -5.85
C CYS A 296 -14.00 3.12 -7.23
N CYS A 297 -12.87 3.79 -7.44
CA CYS A 297 -12.59 4.54 -8.68
C CYS A 297 -11.73 3.79 -9.69
N ILE A 298 -10.83 2.89 -9.26
CA ILE A 298 -9.85 2.25 -10.16
C ILE A 298 -10.23 0.82 -10.47
N LEU A 299 -10.52 0.01 -9.45
CA LEU A 299 -10.85 -1.41 -9.62
C LEU A 299 -12.08 -1.61 -10.51
N ALA A 300 -12.09 -2.69 -11.29
CA ALA A 300 -13.08 -3.02 -12.32
C ALA A 300 -13.18 -2.02 -13.49
N CYS A 301 -12.19 -1.14 -13.65
CA CYS A 301 -12.03 -0.27 -14.83
C CYS A 301 -10.67 -0.55 -15.48
N TYR A 302 -10.64 -1.46 -16.47
CA TYR A 302 -9.38 -1.96 -17.05
C TYR A 302 -8.43 -0.87 -17.54
N SER A 303 -8.93 0.24 -18.10
CA SER A 303 -8.09 1.36 -18.55
C SER A 303 -7.37 2.05 -17.37
N SER A 304 -8.08 2.28 -16.27
CA SER A 304 -7.52 2.87 -15.05
C SER A 304 -6.62 1.89 -14.30
N GLU A 305 -6.97 0.60 -14.25
CA GLU A 305 -6.12 -0.44 -13.67
C GLU A 305 -4.81 -0.57 -14.44
N ASP A 306 -4.86 -0.67 -15.76
CA ASP A 306 -3.68 -0.80 -16.61
C ASP A 306 -2.75 0.41 -16.42
N TYR A 307 -3.29 1.62 -16.40
CA TYR A 307 -2.51 2.82 -16.14
C TYR A 307 -1.92 2.83 -14.72
N PHE A 308 -2.67 2.39 -13.71
CA PHE A 308 -2.17 2.25 -12.34
C PHE A 308 -1.01 1.23 -12.25
N LEU A 309 -1.10 0.11 -12.97
CA LEU A 309 -0.05 -0.90 -13.07
C LEU A 309 1.21 -0.34 -13.77
N GLU A 310 1.03 0.33 -14.91
CA GLU A 310 2.11 0.96 -15.68
C GLU A 310 2.87 2.03 -14.86
N LYS A 311 2.18 2.71 -13.95
CA LYS A 311 2.76 3.71 -13.05
C LYS A 311 3.27 3.15 -11.72
N GLU A 312 3.51 1.84 -11.66
CA GLU A 312 4.04 1.14 -10.47
C GLU A 312 3.12 1.23 -9.24
N GLY A 313 1.82 1.44 -9.42
CA GLY A 313 0.86 1.56 -8.31
C GLY A 313 0.79 0.32 -7.42
N ILE A 314 0.86 -0.88 -8.00
CA ILE A 314 0.96 -2.13 -7.24
C ILE A 314 2.24 -2.20 -6.38
N PHE A 315 3.34 -1.60 -6.84
CA PHE A 315 4.59 -1.61 -6.08
C PHE A 315 4.43 -0.76 -4.83
N LEU A 316 3.77 0.39 -4.95
CA LEU A 316 3.42 1.24 -3.82
C LEU A 316 2.46 0.54 -2.84
N LEU A 317 1.47 -0.22 -3.32
CA LEU A 317 0.60 -1.04 -2.46
C LEU A 317 1.38 -2.09 -1.68
N LEU A 318 2.31 -2.79 -2.34
CA LEU A 318 3.18 -3.79 -1.71
C LEU A 318 4.16 -3.15 -0.71
N ASP A 319 4.67 -1.95 -1.00
CA ASP A 319 5.52 -1.19 -0.08
C ASP A 319 4.74 -0.78 1.18
N LEU A 320 3.48 -0.33 1.04
CA LEU A 320 2.58 -0.05 2.15
C LEU A 320 2.25 -1.32 2.94
N LEU A 321 1.99 -2.44 2.26
CA LEU A 321 1.75 -3.74 2.90
C LEU A 321 2.97 -4.21 3.70
N ALA A 322 4.19 -3.96 3.20
CA ALA A 322 5.45 -4.30 3.86
C ALA A 322 5.70 -3.53 5.17
N LEU A 323 5.00 -2.40 5.38
CA LEU A 323 4.99 -1.70 6.68
C LEU A 323 4.31 -2.52 7.78
N ASN A 324 3.46 -3.48 7.42
CA ASN A 324 2.83 -4.43 8.32
C ASN A 324 2.01 -3.75 9.43
N GLN A 325 1.28 -2.70 9.06
CA GLN A 325 0.32 -2.02 9.93
C GLN A 325 -1.04 -2.71 9.82
N LYS A 326 -1.45 -3.43 10.87
CA LYS A 326 -2.65 -4.29 10.87
C LYS A 326 -3.91 -3.60 10.29
N LYS A 327 -4.11 -2.33 10.62
CA LYS A 327 -5.25 -1.51 10.18
C LYS A 327 -5.39 -1.41 8.67
N PHE A 328 -4.28 -1.46 7.93
CA PHE A 328 -4.26 -1.34 6.47
C PHE A 328 -4.05 -2.68 5.76
N CYS A 329 -3.41 -3.67 6.41
CA CYS A 329 -3.10 -4.96 5.79
C CYS A 329 -4.33 -5.65 5.21
N ASN A 330 -5.44 -5.68 5.95
CA ASN A 330 -6.66 -6.35 5.49
C ASN A 330 -7.24 -5.70 4.22
N LEU A 331 -7.30 -4.35 4.20
CA LEU A 331 -7.83 -3.58 3.09
C LEU A 331 -6.91 -3.65 1.86
N ILE A 332 -5.59 -3.52 2.05
CA ILE A 332 -4.62 -3.63 0.96
C ILE A 332 -4.67 -5.03 0.33
N LEU A 333 -4.75 -6.08 1.15
CA LEU A 333 -4.87 -7.44 0.64
C LEU A 333 -6.20 -7.67 -0.09
N ALA A 334 -7.30 -7.08 0.36
CA ALA A 334 -8.57 -7.12 -0.37
C ALA A 334 -8.43 -6.46 -1.76
N ILE A 335 -7.86 -5.25 -1.82
CA ILE A 335 -7.58 -4.55 -3.08
C ILE A 335 -6.69 -5.40 -3.99
N MET A 336 -5.67 -6.06 -3.43
CA MET A 336 -4.79 -6.95 -4.20
C MET A 336 -5.53 -8.15 -4.80
N VAL A 337 -6.50 -8.74 -4.08
CA VAL A 337 -7.31 -9.86 -4.60
C VAL A 337 -8.05 -9.43 -5.86
N GLU A 338 -8.72 -8.28 -5.83
CA GLU A 338 -9.45 -7.74 -6.98
C GLU A 338 -8.52 -7.40 -8.15
N PHE A 339 -7.37 -6.75 -7.89
CA PHE A 339 -6.39 -6.50 -8.97
C PHE A 339 -5.88 -7.77 -9.64
N CYS A 340 -5.83 -8.90 -8.92
CA CYS A 340 -5.36 -10.16 -9.50
C CYS A 340 -6.32 -10.74 -10.55
N ASP A 341 -7.53 -10.18 -10.71
CA ASP A 341 -8.41 -10.51 -11.84
C ASP A 341 -7.94 -9.86 -13.15
N ASN A 342 -7.11 -8.82 -13.09
CA ASN A 342 -6.41 -8.30 -14.26
C ASN A 342 -5.18 -9.17 -14.56
N PRO A 343 -5.09 -9.78 -15.76
CA PRO A 343 -4.01 -10.72 -16.10
C PRO A 343 -2.61 -10.07 -16.12
N LYS A 344 -2.52 -8.74 -16.24
CA LYS A 344 -1.23 -8.03 -16.20
C LYS A 344 -0.66 -7.96 -14.78
N THR A 345 -1.52 -7.97 -13.76
CA THR A 345 -1.12 -7.78 -12.35
C THR A 345 -0.06 -8.77 -11.90
N THR A 346 -0.18 -10.05 -12.27
CA THR A 346 0.76 -11.12 -11.87
C THR A 346 2.20 -10.79 -12.25
N ALA A 347 2.43 -10.23 -13.45
CA ALA A 347 3.77 -9.84 -13.90
C ALA A 347 4.36 -8.71 -13.03
N HIS A 348 3.54 -7.71 -12.69
CA HIS A 348 3.94 -6.60 -11.82
C HIS A 348 4.22 -7.08 -10.39
N VAL A 349 3.34 -7.88 -9.79
CA VAL A 349 3.53 -8.43 -8.44
C VAL A 349 4.82 -9.27 -8.35
N ASN A 350 5.09 -10.11 -9.36
CA ASN A 350 6.30 -10.93 -9.41
C ASN A 350 7.58 -10.10 -9.67
N ALA A 351 7.46 -8.93 -10.29
CA ALA A 351 8.58 -8.01 -10.51
C ALA A 351 8.96 -7.20 -9.25
N TRP A 352 8.02 -6.97 -8.33
CA TRP A 352 8.27 -6.16 -7.13
C TRP A 352 9.40 -6.72 -6.25
N ARG A 353 10.23 -5.83 -5.72
CA ARG A 353 11.32 -6.15 -4.80
C ARG A 353 11.33 -5.17 -3.63
N GLY A 354 11.01 -5.68 -2.44
CA GLY A 354 11.07 -4.92 -1.20
C GLY A 354 12.48 -4.78 -0.63
N LYS A 355 12.54 -4.32 0.63
CA LYS A 355 13.81 -4.19 1.38
C LYS A 355 14.55 -5.53 1.42
N LYS A 356 15.87 -5.50 1.19
CA LYS A 356 16.73 -6.70 1.08
C LYS A 356 16.32 -7.65 -0.05
N SER A 357 15.78 -7.12 -1.14
CA SER A 357 15.31 -7.90 -2.31
C SER A 357 14.23 -8.92 -1.98
N GLN A 358 13.39 -8.65 -0.97
CA GLN A 358 12.25 -9.50 -0.61
C GLN A 358 11.25 -9.53 -1.77
N THR A 359 10.78 -10.73 -2.15
CA THR A 359 9.74 -10.90 -3.18
C THR A 359 8.33 -10.76 -2.58
N ALA A 360 7.34 -10.46 -3.41
CA ALA A 360 5.95 -10.32 -2.97
C ALA A 360 5.43 -11.61 -2.31
N ALA A 361 5.73 -12.78 -2.91
CA ALA A 361 5.41 -14.08 -2.33
C ALA A 361 6.01 -14.26 -0.92
N SER A 362 7.31 -13.96 -0.76
CA SER A 362 7.97 -14.03 0.55
C SER A 362 7.34 -13.07 1.57
N LEU A 363 6.91 -11.88 1.14
CA LEU A 363 6.17 -10.94 2.00
C LEU A 363 4.83 -11.52 2.47
N LEU A 364 4.01 -12.03 1.55
CA LEU A 364 2.70 -12.61 1.85
C LEU A 364 2.81 -13.81 2.80
N ILE A 365 3.76 -14.71 2.53
CA ILE A 365 4.01 -15.88 3.39
C ILE A 365 4.50 -15.45 4.78
N LYS A 366 5.32 -14.40 4.87
CA LYS A 366 5.75 -13.86 6.17
C LYS A 366 4.61 -13.22 6.95
N LEU A 367 3.68 -12.55 6.28
CA LEU A 367 2.47 -12.01 6.89
C LEU A 367 1.58 -13.14 7.41
N TRP A 368 1.42 -14.23 6.65
CA TRP A 368 0.73 -15.43 7.11
C TRP A 368 1.31 -15.99 8.41
N ARG A 369 2.63 -16.19 8.47
CA ARG A 369 3.29 -16.68 9.69
C ARG A 369 3.12 -15.73 10.88
N LYS A 370 2.95 -14.42 10.64
CA LYS A 370 2.66 -13.46 11.70
C LYS A 370 1.22 -13.62 12.18
N GLU A 371 0.27 -13.70 11.26
CA GLU A 371 -1.14 -13.91 11.56
C GLU A 371 -1.36 -15.20 12.36
N GLU A 372 -0.76 -16.32 11.93
CA GLU A 372 -0.86 -17.60 12.66
C GLU A 372 -0.36 -17.50 14.10
N ARG A 373 0.74 -16.78 14.33
CA ARG A 373 1.29 -16.56 15.68
C ARG A 373 0.37 -15.71 16.54
N GLU A 374 -0.29 -14.71 15.96
CA GLU A 374 -1.24 -13.85 16.67
C GLU A 374 -2.55 -14.57 16.99
N LEU A 375 -2.99 -15.47 16.10
CA LEU A 375 -4.15 -16.35 16.29
C LEU A 375 -3.87 -17.58 17.19
N GLY A 376 -2.62 -17.76 17.63
CA GLY A 376 -2.24 -18.86 18.52
C GLY A 376 -2.20 -20.24 17.86
N VAL A 377 -2.02 -20.32 16.53
CA VAL A 377 -1.96 -21.59 15.81
C VAL A 377 -0.67 -22.34 16.17
N LYS A 378 -0.81 -23.63 16.54
CA LYS A 378 0.31 -24.46 16.99
C LYS A 378 1.17 -24.96 15.81
N ARG A 379 2.48 -24.74 15.92
CA ARG A 379 3.52 -25.13 14.94
C ARG A 379 4.73 -25.68 15.69
N ASP A 380 5.51 -26.54 15.05
CA ASP A 380 6.79 -26.98 15.61
C ASP A 380 7.87 -25.89 15.45
N LYS A 381 9.10 -26.18 15.89
CA LYS A 381 10.26 -25.27 15.78
C LYS A 381 10.67 -24.92 14.33
N HIS A 382 10.21 -25.70 13.35
CA HIS A 382 10.51 -25.54 11.93
C HIS A 382 9.28 -25.03 11.12
N GLY A 383 8.16 -24.74 11.78
CA GLY A 383 6.91 -24.31 11.13
C GLY A 383 6.05 -25.45 10.58
N VAL A 384 6.36 -26.70 10.91
CA VAL A 384 5.64 -27.91 10.48
C VAL A 384 4.34 -28.07 11.28
N ILE A 385 3.32 -28.65 10.64
CA ILE A 385 2.05 -29.02 11.27
C ILE A 385 2.29 -30.06 12.39
N ILE A 386 1.83 -29.75 13.60
CA ILE A 386 1.84 -30.69 14.75
C ILE A 386 0.56 -31.53 14.75
N ASP A 387 -0.60 -30.87 14.75
CA ASP A 387 -1.91 -31.53 14.77
C ASP A 387 -2.44 -31.68 13.34
N THR A 388 -2.36 -32.90 12.81
CA THR A 388 -2.85 -33.23 11.46
C THR A 388 -4.38 -33.24 11.34
N LYS A 389 -5.12 -33.29 12.46
CA LYS A 389 -6.59 -33.18 12.49
C LYS A 389 -7.03 -31.72 12.56
N LYS A 390 -6.23 -30.87 13.18
CA LYS A 390 -6.52 -29.44 13.42
C LYS A 390 -5.38 -28.53 12.96
N PRO A 391 -5.06 -28.46 11.65
CA PRO A 391 -3.85 -27.79 11.18
C PRO A 391 -3.88 -26.26 11.31
N LEU A 392 -5.05 -25.62 11.27
CA LEU A 392 -5.20 -24.15 11.26
C LEU A 392 -5.91 -23.60 12.51
N PHE A 393 -6.19 -24.48 13.46
CA PHE A 393 -7.03 -24.23 14.62
C PHE A 393 -6.39 -23.19 15.53
N THR A 394 -7.18 -22.19 15.91
CA THR A 394 -6.73 -21.03 16.68
C THR A 394 -6.90 -21.26 18.18
N SER A 395 -6.19 -20.46 19.01
CA SER A 395 -6.40 -20.51 20.46
C SER A 395 -7.83 -20.13 20.85
N PHE A 396 -8.45 -19.21 20.12
CA PHE A 396 -9.84 -18.81 20.31
C PHE A 396 -10.81 -19.98 20.07
N GLN A 397 -10.61 -20.76 19.00
CA GLN A 397 -11.40 -21.96 18.73
C GLN A 397 -11.17 -23.08 19.76
N GLU A 398 -10.02 -23.12 20.45
CA GLU A 398 -9.81 -24.06 21.57
C GLU A 398 -10.59 -23.65 22.83
N GLU A 399 -10.68 -22.34 23.10
CA GLU A 399 -11.42 -21.79 24.23
C GLU A 399 -12.94 -21.85 24.01
N GLN A 400 -13.39 -21.48 22.81
CA GLN A 400 -14.78 -21.62 22.40
C GLN A 400 -15.08 -23.09 22.14
N LYS A 401 -15.62 -23.78 23.15
CA LYS A 401 -16.26 -25.09 22.92
C LYS A 401 -17.31 -24.93 21.83
N ILE A 402 -17.36 -25.91 20.93
CA ILE A 402 -18.40 -25.98 19.90
C ILE A 402 -19.75 -26.00 20.61
N ILE A 403 -20.64 -25.10 20.20
CA ILE A 403 -22.01 -24.97 20.69
C ILE A 403 -22.95 -25.20 19.51
N ALA A 404 -24.10 -25.83 19.77
CA ALA A 404 -25.14 -25.96 18.75
C ALA A 404 -25.67 -24.56 18.40
N LEU A 405 -25.51 -24.16 17.14
CA LEU A 405 -25.97 -22.88 16.62
C LEU A 405 -27.19 -23.08 15.70
N PRO A 406 -28.09 -22.09 15.60
CA PRO A 406 -29.15 -22.09 14.61
C PRO A 406 -28.60 -22.24 13.18
N ALA A 407 -29.37 -22.88 12.27
CA ALA A 407 -28.93 -23.16 10.90
C ALA A 407 -28.61 -21.91 10.04
N ASN A 408 -29.04 -20.72 10.48
CA ASN A 408 -28.75 -19.44 9.82
C ASN A 408 -27.51 -18.73 10.39
N CYS A 409 -26.86 -19.30 11.41
CA CYS A 409 -25.65 -18.75 11.99
C CYS A 409 -24.41 -19.40 11.34
N PRO A 410 -23.41 -18.61 10.89
CA PRO A 410 -22.16 -19.16 10.41
C PRO A 410 -21.40 -19.83 11.55
N THR A 411 -20.69 -20.91 11.23
CA THR A 411 -19.84 -21.60 12.21
C THR A 411 -18.57 -20.81 12.51
N VAL A 412 -17.86 -21.17 13.59
CA VAL A 412 -16.63 -20.47 14.01
C VAL A 412 -15.55 -20.56 12.93
N ALA A 413 -15.41 -21.70 12.24
CA ALA A 413 -14.49 -21.83 11.12
C ALA A 413 -14.80 -20.87 9.96
N ILE A 414 -16.08 -20.59 9.69
CA ILE A 414 -16.50 -19.62 8.65
C ILE A 414 -16.20 -18.19 9.10
N LEU A 415 -16.52 -17.84 10.34
CA LEU A 415 -16.22 -16.51 10.90
C LEU A 415 -14.71 -16.22 10.87
N ASP A 416 -13.87 -17.20 11.22
CA ASP A 416 -12.42 -17.06 11.15
C ASP A 416 -11.93 -16.71 9.73
N VAL A 417 -12.52 -17.29 8.67
CA VAL A 417 -12.16 -16.97 7.27
C VAL A 417 -12.46 -15.50 6.94
N ALA A 418 -13.55 -14.94 7.45
CA ALA A 418 -13.97 -13.57 7.18
C ALA A 418 -13.14 -12.53 7.94
N GLU A 419 -12.74 -12.83 9.17
CA GLU A 419 -12.14 -11.86 10.10
C GLU A 419 -10.63 -11.65 9.90
N ASN A 420 -9.92 -12.66 9.40
CA ASN A 420 -8.46 -12.62 9.29
C ASN A 420 -7.96 -12.38 7.85
N ILE A 421 -6.65 -12.17 7.73
CA ILE A 421 -6.01 -11.91 6.41
C ILE A 421 -5.63 -13.18 5.64
N ARG A 422 -5.77 -14.37 6.25
CA ARG A 422 -5.29 -15.65 5.67
C ARG A 422 -5.99 -15.96 4.35
N ALA A 423 -7.31 -15.83 4.31
CA ALA A 423 -8.09 -16.08 3.09
C ALA A 423 -7.66 -15.17 1.92
N LYS A 424 -7.33 -13.91 2.22
CA LYS A 424 -6.88 -12.93 1.21
C LYS A 424 -5.46 -13.24 0.73
N ILE A 425 -4.56 -13.62 1.63
CA ILE A 425 -3.21 -14.10 1.28
C ILE A 425 -3.29 -15.34 0.39
N TYR A 426 -4.14 -16.30 0.75
CA TYR A 426 -4.39 -17.50 -0.05
C TYR A 426 -4.87 -17.12 -1.45
N ALA A 427 -5.90 -16.29 -1.57
CA ALA A 427 -6.47 -15.87 -2.84
C ALA A 427 -5.44 -15.16 -3.74
N VAL A 428 -4.62 -14.26 -3.18
CA VAL A 428 -3.54 -13.62 -3.94
C VAL A 428 -2.52 -14.65 -4.42
N LEU A 429 -2.04 -15.55 -3.56
CA LEU A 429 -1.03 -16.55 -3.94
C LEU A 429 -1.57 -17.57 -4.95
N ASP A 430 -2.84 -17.93 -4.87
CA ASP A 430 -3.52 -18.78 -5.84
C ASP A 430 -3.52 -18.15 -7.25
N LYS A 431 -3.81 -16.85 -7.34
CA LYS A 431 -3.78 -16.09 -8.60
C LYS A 431 -2.36 -15.88 -9.15
N LEU A 432 -1.34 -15.90 -8.29
CA LEU A 432 0.07 -15.78 -8.68
C LEU A 432 0.68 -17.10 -9.17
N ASP A 433 -0.04 -18.21 -9.05
CA ASP A 433 0.42 -19.58 -9.26
C ASP A 433 1.48 -20.04 -8.23
N PHE A 434 1.10 -21.03 -7.40
CA PHE A 434 1.93 -21.59 -6.34
C PHE A 434 3.25 -22.21 -6.82
N GLU A 435 3.36 -22.58 -8.09
CA GLU A 435 4.53 -23.31 -8.61
C GLU A 435 5.72 -22.39 -8.96
N ASN A 436 5.46 -21.15 -9.39
CA ASN A 436 6.46 -20.30 -10.03
C ASN A 436 6.88 -19.08 -9.18
N LEU A 437 6.92 -19.24 -7.85
CA LEU A 437 7.19 -18.15 -6.92
C LEU A 437 8.71 -17.92 -6.70
N PRO A 438 9.26 -16.73 -7.00
CA PRO A 438 10.69 -16.48 -6.91
C PRO A 438 11.17 -16.18 -5.48
N GLY A 439 12.42 -16.57 -5.19
CA GLY A 439 13.17 -16.08 -4.02
C GLY A 439 12.69 -16.60 -2.67
N LEU A 440 12.00 -17.75 -2.66
CA LEU A 440 11.50 -18.37 -1.43
C LEU A 440 12.60 -19.15 -0.68
N SER A 441 12.60 -19.02 0.64
CA SER A 441 13.42 -19.86 1.53
C SER A 441 12.75 -21.20 1.83
N THR A 442 13.48 -22.15 2.41
CA THR A 442 12.90 -23.44 2.85
C THR A 442 11.78 -23.24 3.87
N GLU A 443 11.91 -22.28 4.78
CA GLU A 443 10.85 -21.90 5.72
C GLU A 443 9.60 -21.36 4.99
N ASP A 444 9.80 -20.62 3.90
CA ASP A 444 8.71 -20.15 3.05
C ASP A 444 8.01 -21.31 2.35
N PHE A 445 8.73 -22.27 1.78
CA PHE A 445 8.14 -23.47 1.16
C PHE A 445 7.36 -24.33 2.16
N ILE A 446 7.87 -24.50 3.39
CA ILE A 446 7.15 -25.19 4.47
C ILE A 446 5.81 -24.52 4.74
N THR A 447 5.81 -23.19 4.85
CA THR A 447 4.58 -22.41 5.07
C THR A 447 3.65 -22.48 3.85
N LEU A 448 4.22 -22.40 2.64
CA LEU A 448 3.48 -22.44 1.38
C LEU A 448 2.69 -23.74 1.22
N CYS A 449 3.21 -24.87 1.68
CA CYS A 449 2.48 -26.14 1.70
C CYS A 449 1.18 -26.05 2.51
N ILE A 450 1.16 -25.24 3.58
CA ILE A 450 -0.03 -24.99 4.39
C ILE A 450 -1.00 -24.09 3.63
N ILE A 451 -0.49 -22.98 3.08
CA ILE A 451 -1.30 -21.99 2.35
C ILE A 451 -1.98 -22.65 1.15
N HIS A 452 -1.24 -23.43 0.36
CA HIS A 452 -1.77 -24.12 -0.82
C HIS A 452 -2.94 -25.06 -0.49
N ARG A 453 -2.98 -25.61 0.74
CA ARG A 453 -4.05 -26.47 1.26
C ARG A 453 -5.01 -25.76 2.21
N TYR A 454 -5.03 -24.43 2.23
CA TYR A 454 -5.82 -23.64 3.17
C TYR A 454 -7.31 -23.98 3.14
N LEU A 455 -7.92 -23.99 1.95
CA LEU A 455 -9.35 -24.30 1.82
C LEU A 455 -9.66 -25.75 2.21
N ASP A 456 -8.79 -26.70 1.88
CA ASP A 456 -8.95 -28.10 2.30
C ASP A 456 -9.00 -28.22 3.82
N PHE A 457 -8.10 -27.51 4.52
CA PHE A 457 -8.09 -27.47 5.99
C PHE A 457 -9.33 -26.79 6.57
N LYS A 458 -9.80 -25.69 5.97
CA LYS A 458 -11.00 -24.99 6.44
C LYS A 458 -12.28 -25.78 6.22
N ILE A 459 -12.42 -26.45 5.08
CA ILE A 459 -13.51 -27.40 4.85
C ILE A 459 -13.46 -28.53 5.89
N GLY A 460 -12.27 -29.04 6.20
CA GLY A 460 -12.06 -30.01 7.27
C GLY A 460 -12.52 -29.54 8.65
N GLU A 461 -12.20 -28.30 9.02
CA GLU A 461 -12.65 -27.67 10.28
C GLU A 461 -14.18 -27.60 10.35
N ILE A 462 -14.85 -27.16 9.27
CA ILE A 462 -16.31 -27.08 9.19
C ILE A 462 -16.95 -28.48 9.39
N TRP A 463 -16.43 -29.51 8.72
CA TRP A 463 -16.94 -30.87 8.89
C TRP A 463 -16.74 -31.42 10.30
N ASN A 464 -15.63 -31.06 10.96
CA ASN A 464 -15.41 -31.41 12.36
C ASN A 464 -16.40 -30.68 13.28
N GLU A 465 -16.71 -29.41 13.02
CA GLU A 465 -17.73 -28.64 13.76
C GLU A 465 -19.11 -29.29 13.63
N ILE A 466 -19.54 -29.64 12.41
CA ILE A 466 -20.80 -30.36 12.15
C ILE A 466 -20.84 -31.68 12.93
N CYS A 467 -19.75 -32.46 12.92
CA CYS A 467 -19.69 -33.73 13.64
C CYS A 467 -19.82 -33.57 15.15
N GLU A 468 -19.30 -32.49 15.73
CA GLU A 468 -19.41 -32.20 17.16
C GLU A 468 -20.80 -31.64 17.51
N GLU A 469 -21.40 -30.79 16.67
CA GLU A 469 -22.77 -30.30 16.84
C GLU A 469 -23.79 -31.45 16.88
N ILE A 470 -23.72 -32.39 15.94
CA ILE A 470 -24.57 -33.60 15.91
C ILE A 470 -24.47 -34.38 17.22
N LYS A 471 -23.26 -34.49 17.80
CA LYS A 471 -23.04 -35.18 19.09
C LYS A 471 -23.65 -34.41 20.25
N LEU A 472 -23.51 -33.08 20.26
CA LEU A 472 -24.04 -32.19 21.31
C LEU A 472 -25.57 -32.18 21.32
N GLU A 473 -26.20 -32.16 20.15
CA GLU A 473 -27.65 -32.26 19.98
C GLU A 473 -28.19 -33.68 20.23
N LYS A 474 -27.30 -34.66 20.43
CA LYS A 474 -27.63 -36.08 20.64
C LYS A 474 -28.40 -36.69 19.47
N LEU A 475 -28.17 -36.18 18.27
CA LEU A 475 -28.71 -36.74 17.04
C LEU A 475 -27.99 -38.05 16.72
N LYS A 476 -28.73 -39.02 16.18
CA LYS A 476 -28.17 -40.31 15.72
C LYS A 476 -28.25 -40.37 14.19
N PRO A 477 -27.14 -40.13 13.47
CA PRO A 477 -27.10 -40.32 12.03
C PRO A 477 -27.44 -41.77 11.65
N VAL A 478 -28.06 -41.96 10.49
CA VAL A 478 -28.22 -43.30 9.92
C VAL A 478 -26.86 -43.90 9.56
N ALA A 479 -26.79 -45.22 9.41
CA ALA A 479 -25.51 -45.93 9.18
C ALA A 479 -24.74 -45.38 7.97
N THR A 480 -25.45 -45.04 6.89
CA THR A 480 -24.88 -44.45 5.67
C THR A 480 -24.23 -43.10 5.95
N ASP A 481 -24.95 -42.18 6.61
CA ASP A 481 -24.45 -40.84 6.92
C ASP A 481 -23.25 -40.90 7.86
N LYS A 482 -23.28 -41.80 8.85
CA LYS A 482 -22.15 -42.02 9.74
C LYS A 482 -20.89 -42.43 8.97
N TYR A 483 -21.02 -43.38 8.03
CA TYR A 483 -19.91 -43.80 7.18
C TYR A 483 -19.37 -42.64 6.32
N ILE A 484 -20.26 -41.81 5.77
CA ILE A 484 -19.88 -40.64 4.96
C ILE A 484 -19.13 -39.61 5.81
N LEU A 485 -19.62 -39.28 7.01
CA LEU A 485 -18.97 -38.34 7.93
C LEU A 485 -17.58 -38.85 8.35
N GLU A 486 -17.45 -40.14 8.66
CA GLU A 486 -16.16 -40.78 8.97
C GLU A 486 -15.20 -40.75 7.78
N ALA A 487 -15.69 -40.99 6.56
CA ALA A 487 -14.89 -40.91 5.35
C ALA A 487 -14.38 -39.48 5.08
N ILE A 488 -15.25 -38.47 5.24
CA ILE A 488 -14.89 -37.05 5.04
C ILE A 488 -13.85 -36.61 6.06
N THR A 489 -14.07 -36.89 7.35
CA THR A 489 -13.12 -36.52 8.42
C THR A 489 -11.78 -37.23 8.27
N THR A 490 -11.79 -38.50 7.85
CA THR A 490 -10.55 -39.25 7.54
C THR A 490 -9.83 -38.66 6.33
N ALA A 491 -10.55 -38.29 5.27
CA ALA A 491 -9.96 -37.66 4.10
C ALA A 491 -9.29 -36.32 4.47
N SER A 492 -9.96 -35.49 5.27
CA SER A 492 -9.39 -34.24 5.80
C SER A 492 -8.11 -34.47 6.62
N GLU A 493 -8.10 -35.45 7.53
CA GLU A 493 -6.91 -35.78 8.32
C GLU A 493 -5.76 -36.29 7.43
N ASN A 494 -6.06 -37.04 6.37
CA ASN A 494 -5.06 -37.53 5.43
C ASN A 494 -4.38 -36.38 4.66
N VAL A 495 -5.10 -35.31 4.32
CA VAL A 495 -4.50 -34.09 3.75
C VAL A 495 -3.50 -33.48 4.74
N GLY A 496 -3.87 -33.36 6.03
CA GLY A 496 -2.97 -32.89 7.08
C GLY A 496 -1.71 -33.76 7.22
N LYS A 497 -1.85 -35.08 7.20
CA LYS A 497 -0.72 -36.04 7.23
C LYS A 497 0.19 -35.91 6.03
N MET A 498 -0.39 -35.77 4.83
CA MET A 498 0.35 -35.59 3.58
C MET A 498 1.20 -34.31 3.62
N VAL A 499 0.60 -33.18 4.01
CA VAL A 499 1.32 -31.90 4.12
C VAL A 499 2.43 -31.98 5.18
N ALA A 500 2.14 -32.55 6.35
CA ALA A 500 3.16 -32.74 7.40
C ALA A 500 4.31 -33.65 6.94
N SER A 501 4.05 -34.63 6.07
CA SER A 501 5.07 -35.49 5.48
C SER A 501 5.96 -34.72 4.50
N LEU A 502 5.35 -33.93 3.61
CA LEU A 502 6.06 -33.10 2.64
C LEU A 502 6.96 -32.06 3.33
N GLN A 503 6.46 -31.40 4.37
CA GLN A 503 7.22 -30.44 5.17
C GLN A 503 8.43 -31.08 5.87
N ARG A 504 8.27 -32.31 6.38
CA ARG A 504 9.38 -33.09 6.97
C ARG A 504 10.45 -33.43 5.94
N GLU A 505 10.04 -33.89 4.76
CA GLU A 505 10.97 -34.17 3.65
C GLU A 505 11.77 -32.93 3.24
N MET A 506 11.11 -31.76 3.12
CA MET A 506 11.79 -30.49 2.83
C MET A 506 12.80 -30.12 3.91
N THR A 507 12.44 -30.29 5.18
CA THR A 507 13.33 -30.00 6.32
C THR A 507 14.54 -30.93 6.35
N GLU A 508 14.34 -32.22 6.10
CA GLU A 508 15.42 -33.20 6.01
C GLU A 508 16.33 -32.93 4.81
N SER A 509 15.77 -32.57 3.66
CA SER A 509 16.53 -32.21 2.46
C SER A 509 17.41 -30.99 2.71
N GLN A 510 16.87 -29.96 3.37
CA GLN A 510 17.63 -28.78 3.78
C GLN A 510 18.78 -29.15 4.73
N ALA A 511 18.51 -29.95 5.77
CA ALA A 511 19.54 -30.39 6.71
C ALA A 511 20.66 -31.17 6.01
N ARG A 512 20.32 -32.05 5.06
CA ARG A 512 21.32 -32.78 4.25
C ARG A 512 22.15 -31.80 3.40
N GLN A 513 21.51 -30.82 2.78
CA GLN A 513 22.20 -29.81 1.96
C GLN A 513 23.14 -28.93 2.80
N ASP A 514 22.73 -28.56 4.00
CA ASP A 514 23.54 -27.75 4.92
C ASP A 514 24.78 -28.51 5.37
N VAL A 515 24.64 -29.79 5.74
CA VAL A 515 25.78 -30.65 6.06
C VAL A 515 26.74 -30.79 4.87
N GLN A 516 26.22 -30.95 3.64
CA GLN A 516 27.07 -31.00 2.45
C GLN A 516 27.79 -29.67 2.18
N ASN A 517 27.12 -28.55 2.38
CA ASN A 517 27.70 -27.21 2.21
C ASN A 517 28.80 -26.95 3.26
N GLU A 518 28.55 -27.34 4.51
CA GLU A 518 29.52 -27.28 5.60
C GLU A 518 30.75 -28.12 5.30
N GLN A 519 30.58 -29.37 4.84
CA GLN A 519 31.69 -30.24 4.42
C GLN A 519 32.50 -29.63 3.29
N LYS A 520 31.85 -29.02 2.29
CA LYS A 520 32.54 -28.30 1.19
C LYS A 520 33.32 -27.09 1.72
N ALA A 521 32.76 -26.34 2.66
CA ALA A 521 33.44 -25.22 3.29
C ALA A 521 34.68 -25.67 4.07
N TYR A 522 34.56 -26.73 4.89
CA TYR A 522 35.70 -27.34 5.59
C TYR A 522 36.77 -27.84 4.63
N ALA A 523 36.38 -28.54 3.55
CA ALA A 523 37.31 -29.00 2.53
C ALA A 523 38.06 -27.83 1.88
N LYS A 524 37.38 -26.72 1.59
CA LYS A 524 37.99 -25.49 1.07
C LYS A 524 38.98 -24.87 2.05
N ILE A 525 38.64 -24.81 3.34
CA ILE A 525 39.53 -24.32 4.40
C ILE A 525 40.77 -25.22 4.48
N GLN A 526 40.59 -26.54 4.53
CA GLN A 526 41.70 -27.50 4.56
C GLN A 526 42.60 -27.39 3.32
N ALA A 527 42.01 -27.24 2.12
CA ALA A 527 42.76 -27.04 0.89
C ALA A 527 43.58 -25.74 0.93
N THR A 528 43.01 -24.66 1.48
CA THR A 528 43.68 -23.38 1.65
C THR A 528 44.85 -23.49 2.65
N HIS A 529 44.67 -24.22 3.75
CA HIS A 529 45.74 -24.53 4.70
C HIS A 529 46.86 -25.35 4.05
N LYS A 530 46.53 -26.41 3.30
CA LYS A 530 47.51 -27.21 2.56
C LYS A 530 48.28 -26.38 1.54
N GLN A 531 47.60 -25.50 0.80
CA GLN A 531 48.26 -24.57 -0.13
C GLN A 531 49.20 -23.62 0.61
N ARG A 532 48.80 -23.10 1.77
CA ARG A 532 49.64 -22.23 2.59
C ARG A 532 50.87 -22.96 3.14
N GLU A 533 50.73 -24.20 3.58
CA GLU A 533 51.85 -25.04 4.00
C GLU A 533 52.81 -25.34 2.85
N LEU A 534 52.29 -25.66 1.66
CA LEU A 534 53.10 -25.87 0.46
C LEU A 534 53.85 -24.59 0.06
N ALA A 535 53.20 -23.43 0.15
CA ALA A 535 53.83 -22.14 -0.07
C ALA A 535 54.94 -21.86 0.95
N ASN A 536 54.71 -22.14 2.23
CA ASN A 536 55.72 -22.02 3.29
C ASN A 536 56.90 -22.96 3.05
N LYS A 537 56.66 -24.24 2.73
CA LYS A 537 57.72 -25.21 2.39
C LYS A 537 58.50 -24.79 1.15
N SER A 538 57.81 -24.24 0.14
CA SER A 538 58.47 -23.70 -1.05
C SER A 538 59.34 -22.49 -0.71
N TRP A 539 58.86 -21.62 0.19
CA TRP A 539 59.60 -20.46 0.68
C TRP A 539 60.82 -20.86 1.51
N GLU A 540 60.68 -21.81 2.44
CA GLU A 540 61.79 -22.39 3.20
C GLU A 540 62.83 -23.04 2.28
N ASN A 541 62.38 -23.80 1.28
CA ASN A 541 63.27 -24.36 0.28
C ASN A 541 63.99 -23.28 -0.54
N PHE A 542 63.30 -22.20 -0.89
CA PHE A 542 63.89 -21.06 -1.58
C PHE A 542 64.96 -20.39 -0.70
N LEU A 543 64.62 -20.06 0.56
CA LEU A 543 65.55 -19.51 1.55
C LEU A 543 66.77 -20.43 1.76
N ALA A 544 66.57 -21.74 1.90
CA ALA A 544 67.66 -22.69 2.09
C ALA A 544 68.57 -22.80 0.85
N ARG A 545 68.03 -22.66 -0.36
CA ARG A 545 68.83 -22.61 -1.60
C ARG A 545 69.64 -21.32 -1.70
N THR A 546 69.14 -20.19 -1.22
CA THR A 546 69.83 -18.89 -1.33
C THR A 546 70.82 -18.64 -0.20
N SER A 547 70.57 -19.18 1.00
CA SER A 547 71.40 -18.95 2.20
C SER A 547 72.44 -20.05 2.50
N ASN A 548 72.26 -21.30 2.03
CA ASN A 548 73.17 -22.41 2.31
C ASN A 548 73.79 -23.01 1.02
N ALA A 549 75.10 -22.79 0.85
CA ALA A 549 75.84 -23.23 -0.34
C ALA A 549 75.86 -24.76 -0.55
N LYS A 550 75.77 -25.56 0.52
CA LYS A 550 75.72 -27.04 0.41
C LYS A 550 74.37 -27.49 -0.15
N THR A 551 73.28 -26.88 0.30
CA THR A 551 71.91 -27.18 -0.14
C THR A 551 71.69 -26.77 -1.60
N LEU A 552 72.25 -25.63 -2.03
CA LEU A 552 72.24 -25.18 -3.42
C LEU A 552 72.93 -26.17 -4.37
N LYS A 553 74.14 -26.64 -4.01
CA LYS A 553 74.86 -27.65 -4.82
C LYS A 553 74.09 -28.96 -4.93
N LYS A 554 73.39 -29.38 -3.87
CA LYS A 554 72.53 -30.58 -3.89
C LYS A 554 71.30 -30.38 -4.79
N ALA A 555 70.66 -29.22 -4.73
CA ALA A 555 69.54 -28.87 -5.59
C ALA A 555 69.94 -28.80 -7.07
N LYS A 556 71.11 -28.21 -7.39
CA LYS A 556 71.68 -28.19 -8.75
C LYS A 556 71.89 -29.59 -9.31
N ARG A 557 72.49 -30.50 -8.52
CA ARG A 557 72.65 -31.91 -8.93
C ARG A 557 71.34 -32.64 -9.15
N LEU A 558 70.31 -32.36 -8.34
CA LEU A 558 68.97 -32.93 -8.53
C LEU A 558 68.30 -32.40 -9.80
N GLN A 559 68.45 -31.11 -10.09
CA GLN A 559 67.98 -30.51 -11.34
C GLN A 559 68.69 -31.11 -12.55
N GLU A 560 70.01 -31.26 -12.51
CA GLU A 560 70.80 -31.93 -13.55
C GLU A 560 70.33 -33.39 -13.76
N LYS A 561 70.08 -34.14 -12.68
CA LYS A 561 69.51 -35.49 -12.76
C LYS A 561 68.11 -35.53 -13.36
N ALA A 562 67.23 -34.58 -13.01
CA ALA A 562 65.89 -34.50 -13.57
C ALA A 562 65.92 -34.14 -15.07
N ILE A 563 66.82 -33.24 -15.47
CA ILE A 563 67.09 -32.91 -16.87
C ILE A 563 67.57 -34.18 -17.60
N GLU A 564 68.54 -34.89 -17.03
CA GLU A 564 69.04 -36.14 -17.63
C GLU A 564 67.96 -37.21 -17.75
N ALA A 565 67.11 -37.38 -16.73
CA ALA A 565 65.99 -38.33 -16.74
C ALA A 565 64.88 -37.94 -17.73
N SER A 566 64.71 -36.65 -18.03
CA SER A 566 63.78 -36.17 -19.06
C SER A 566 64.30 -36.33 -20.49
N ARG A 567 65.58 -36.69 -20.68
CA ARG A 567 66.16 -36.96 -22.00
C ARG A 567 65.75 -38.36 -22.46
N HIS A 568 65.17 -38.45 -23.65
CA HIS A 568 64.89 -39.74 -24.27
C HIS A 568 66.19 -40.48 -24.60
N SER A 569 66.28 -41.75 -24.17
CA SER A 569 67.47 -42.60 -24.33
C SER A 569 67.51 -43.37 -25.66
N GLU A 570 66.38 -43.52 -26.35
CA GLU A 570 66.30 -44.24 -27.63
C GLU A 570 66.18 -43.26 -28.80
N ARG A 571 67.13 -43.37 -29.74
CA ARG A 571 67.24 -42.50 -30.93
C ARG A 571 66.70 -43.25 -32.16
N PRO A 572 65.59 -42.81 -32.78
CA PRO A 572 65.13 -43.40 -34.02
C PRO A 572 66.09 -43.08 -35.19
N PRO A 573 66.39 -44.03 -36.10
CA PRO A 573 67.16 -43.74 -37.29
C PRO A 573 66.33 -42.87 -38.24
N ASN A 574 66.87 -41.71 -38.62
CA ASN A 574 66.31 -40.68 -39.53
C ASN A 574 65.56 -39.48 -38.91
N ALA A 575 65.82 -39.10 -37.66
CA ALA A 575 65.38 -37.80 -37.12
C ALA A 575 66.56 -36.83 -36.92
N ILE A 576 66.42 -35.58 -37.39
CA ILE A 576 67.36 -34.48 -37.14
C ILE A 576 66.96 -33.81 -35.82
N PHE A 577 67.80 -33.92 -34.80
CA PHE A 577 67.59 -33.25 -33.50
C PHE A 577 68.46 -31.99 -33.39
N HIS A 578 67.87 -30.91 -32.87
CA HIS A 578 68.62 -29.72 -32.48
C HIS A 578 69.28 -29.94 -31.11
N GLN A 579 70.56 -29.56 -30.98
CA GLN A 579 71.27 -29.65 -29.71
C GLN A 579 70.71 -28.61 -28.74
N THR A 580 69.97 -29.05 -27.71
CA THR A 580 69.41 -28.17 -26.67
C THR A 580 70.41 -27.82 -25.56
N ASP A 581 71.61 -28.41 -25.60
CA ASP A 581 72.67 -28.21 -24.61
C ASP A 581 73.63 -27.09 -25.02
N ILE A 582 73.57 -25.96 -24.32
CA ILE A 582 74.56 -24.88 -24.44
C ILE A 582 75.69 -25.16 -23.44
N LYS A 583 76.86 -25.60 -23.94
CA LYS A 583 78.05 -25.84 -23.10
C LYS A 583 78.49 -24.54 -22.42
N GLY A 584 78.67 -24.57 -21.10
CA GLY A 584 79.13 -23.42 -20.30
C GLY A 584 78.02 -22.50 -19.76
N LEU A 585 76.75 -22.84 -19.94
CA LEU A 585 75.63 -22.03 -19.45
C LEU A 585 75.45 -22.15 -17.93
N ASN A 586 76.19 -21.34 -17.16
CA ASN A 586 75.98 -21.17 -15.72
C ASN A 586 74.88 -20.13 -15.44
N THR A 587 73.65 -20.36 -15.91
CA THR A 587 72.52 -19.51 -15.53
C THR A 587 71.82 -20.14 -14.33
N THR A 588 72.23 -19.75 -13.13
CA THR A 588 71.31 -19.78 -11.99
C THR A 588 70.39 -18.57 -12.15
N VAL A 589 69.09 -18.83 -12.34
CA VAL A 589 67.96 -17.90 -12.57
C VAL A 589 67.62 -17.65 -14.05
N PRO A 590 66.46 -18.12 -14.56
CA PRO A 590 65.90 -17.60 -15.79
C PRO A 590 64.87 -16.51 -15.47
N SER A 591 65.27 -15.27 -15.67
CA SER A 591 64.35 -14.23 -16.09
C SER A 591 65.03 -13.45 -17.21
N GLY A 592 64.61 -13.73 -18.46
CA GLY A 592 64.95 -12.93 -19.62
C GLY A 592 66.04 -13.50 -20.54
N ARG A 593 65.64 -14.44 -21.41
CA ARG A 593 65.98 -14.44 -22.85
C ARG A 593 65.14 -15.51 -23.53
N VAL A 594 64.14 -15.08 -24.29
CA VAL A 594 63.41 -15.95 -25.22
C VAL A 594 64.41 -16.34 -26.31
N VAL A 595 64.74 -17.63 -26.40
CA VAL A 595 65.44 -18.17 -27.57
C VAL A 595 64.35 -18.59 -28.54
N ALA A 596 64.22 -17.88 -29.65
CA ALA A 596 63.38 -18.33 -30.76
C ALA A 596 64.11 -19.50 -31.42
N VAL A 597 63.56 -20.70 -31.26
CA VAL A 597 63.96 -21.86 -32.07
C VAL A 597 63.21 -21.72 -33.38
N GLU A 598 63.91 -21.65 -34.51
CA GLU A 598 63.27 -21.68 -35.83
C GLU A 598 62.55 -23.02 -35.98
N SER A 599 61.22 -22.99 -36.01
CA SER A 599 60.44 -24.19 -36.32
C SER A 599 60.64 -24.60 -37.77
N THR A 600 60.51 -25.90 -38.05
CA THR A 600 60.60 -26.51 -39.37
C THR A 600 59.91 -25.67 -40.46
N PRO A 601 60.55 -25.42 -41.62
CA PRO A 601 60.01 -24.55 -42.66
C PRO A 601 58.60 -24.96 -43.11
N VAL A 602 57.70 -23.99 -43.27
CA VAL A 602 56.27 -24.17 -43.61
C VAL A 602 56.04 -25.02 -44.87
N ARG A 603 57.02 -25.06 -45.80
CA ARG A 603 56.98 -25.89 -47.00
C ARG A 603 57.06 -27.40 -46.74
N LEU A 604 57.52 -27.83 -45.56
CA LEU A 604 57.69 -29.23 -45.18
C LEU A 604 56.60 -29.78 -44.24
N VAL A 605 55.74 -28.91 -43.69
CA VAL A 605 54.69 -29.30 -42.72
C VAL A 605 53.28 -28.93 -43.22
N GLY A 606 53.13 -28.44 -44.46
CA GLY A 606 51.83 -28.07 -45.05
C GLY A 606 51.10 -26.90 -44.37
N GLY A 607 51.74 -26.23 -43.41
CA GLY A 607 51.11 -25.25 -42.54
C GLY A 607 50.29 -25.89 -41.40
N PRO A 608 50.04 -25.16 -40.30
CA PRO A 608 49.26 -25.69 -39.19
C PRO A 608 47.78 -25.73 -39.61
N LEU A 609 47.21 -26.93 -39.71
CA LEU A 609 45.79 -27.24 -40.02
C LEU A 609 45.46 -27.47 -41.51
N ALA A 610 46.26 -28.27 -42.23
CA ALA A 610 45.91 -28.62 -43.61
C ALA A 610 44.69 -29.56 -43.75
N ASP A 611 44.30 -30.34 -42.73
CA ASP A 611 43.22 -31.35 -42.85
C ASP A 611 42.29 -31.49 -41.61
N THR A 612 41.87 -30.40 -40.95
CA THR A 612 40.79 -30.50 -39.93
C THR A 612 39.91 -29.25 -39.78
N ASP A 613 38.58 -29.44 -39.79
CA ASP A 613 37.50 -28.43 -39.75
C ASP A 613 37.33 -27.61 -38.44
N ILE A 614 38.30 -27.61 -37.53
CA ILE A 614 38.21 -26.86 -36.26
C ILE A 614 39.02 -25.57 -36.36
N ALA A 615 38.56 -24.68 -37.22
CA ALA A 615 39.07 -23.30 -37.30
C ALA A 615 37.88 -22.33 -37.23
N LEU A 616 37.71 -21.70 -36.06
CA LEU A 616 37.21 -20.32 -35.82
C LEU A 616 36.43 -20.22 -34.49
N LYS A 617 37.13 -19.97 -33.37
CA LYS A 617 36.92 -18.80 -32.49
C LYS A 617 37.89 -18.82 -31.30
N LYS A 618 38.69 -17.76 -31.21
CA LYS A 618 39.65 -17.45 -30.13
C LYS A 618 38.91 -17.23 -28.80
N LEU A 619 39.40 -17.84 -27.72
CA LEU A 619 39.08 -17.42 -26.35
C LEU A 619 40.33 -16.77 -25.70
N PRO A 620 40.22 -15.54 -25.16
CA PRO A 620 41.34 -14.83 -24.56
C PRO A 620 41.54 -15.23 -23.09
N ILE A 621 42.71 -15.79 -22.78
CA ILE A 621 43.16 -16.00 -21.39
C ILE A 621 43.80 -14.70 -20.89
N ARG A 622 43.06 -13.90 -20.11
CA ARG A 622 43.62 -12.80 -19.30
C ARG A 622 43.96 -13.34 -17.90
N GLY A 623 45.24 -13.65 -17.68
CA GLY A 623 45.83 -13.76 -16.34
C GLY A 623 46.44 -12.41 -15.95
N GLY A 624 45.98 -11.82 -14.84
CA GLY A 624 46.47 -10.54 -14.33
C GLY A 624 47.66 -10.68 -13.38
N ALA A 625 48.61 -9.75 -13.45
CA ALA A 625 49.47 -9.37 -12.33
C ALA A 625 49.95 -7.91 -12.47
N LEU A 626 50.00 -7.25 -11.31
CA LEU A 626 50.24 -5.83 -10.98
C LEU A 626 51.57 -5.24 -11.47
N GLN A 627 51.58 -3.93 -11.81
CA GLN A 627 52.45 -2.86 -11.26
C GLN A 627 52.11 -1.50 -11.92
N ARG A 628 51.66 -0.49 -11.17
CA ARG A 628 52.39 0.55 -10.39
C ARG A 628 53.14 1.61 -11.23
N VAL A 629 52.67 2.84 -11.02
CA VAL A 629 53.05 4.16 -11.56
C VAL A 629 54.51 4.58 -11.29
N LYS A 630 55.19 5.24 -12.26
CA LYS A 630 55.80 6.59 -12.12
C LYS A 630 56.64 7.09 -13.33
N ALA A 631 56.29 8.31 -13.77
CA ALA A 631 57.12 9.51 -14.04
C ALA A 631 58.12 9.64 -15.23
N GLY A 632 57.83 10.65 -16.09
CA GLY A 632 58.75 11.60 -16.76
C GLY A 632 59.53 11.09 -17.98
N LYS A 633 59.80 11.84 -19.08
CA LYS A 633 59.67 13.27 -19.42
C LYS A 633 59.84 13.43 -20.96
N THR A 634 59.07 14.36 -21.55
CA THR A 634 59.37 15.29 -22.68
C THR A 634 60.08 14.83 -23.98
N ALA A 635 59.41 15.02 -25.13
CA ALA A 635 59.87 15.89 -26.24
C ALA A 635 58.75 16.16 -27.29
N ALA A 636 58.47 17.45 -27.49
CA ALA A 636 57.83 18.24 -28.56
C ALA A 636 57.11 17.62 -29.80
N GLU A 637 55.81 17.97 -29.93
CA GLU A 637 55.06 18.69 -31.02
C GLU A 637 55.45 18.65 -32.52
N PRO A 638 54.56 18.98 -33.51
CA PRO A 638 53.24 19.67 -33.40
C PRO A 638 52.03 19.20 -34.28
N LYS A 639 50.83 19.67 -33.87
CA LYS A 639 49.63 20.17 -34.61
C LYS A 639 48.86 19.32 -35.65
N LYS A 640 47.55 19.12 -35.40
CA LYS A 640 46.36 19.68 -36.11
C LYS A 640 45.06 18.93 -35.68
N SER A 641 44.07 19.61 -35.07
CA SER A 641 42.72 19.94 -35.59
C SER A 641 41.81 18.70 -35.83
N VAL A 642 40.57 18.53 -35.36
CA VAL A 642 39.34 19.37 -35.34
C VAL A 642 38.25 18.63 -34.51
N ASP A 643 37.41 19.39 -33.82
CA ASP A 643 35.99 19.22 -33.40
C ASP A 643 35.31 17.82 -33.39
N ILE A 644 34.75 17.44 -32.25
CA ILE A 644 33.32 17.56 -31.83
C ILE A 644 33.24 17.30 -30.32
#